data_AF-A0A624TYJ5-F1
#
_entry.id   AF-A0A624TYJ5-F1
#
_cell.length_a   1.000
_cell.length_b   1.000
_cell.length_c   1.000
_cell.angle_alpha   90.00
_cell.angle_beta   90.00
_cell.angle_gamma   90.00
#
_symmetry.space_group_name_H-M   'P 1'
#
loop_
_entity.id
_entity.type
_entity.pdbx_description
1 polymer ?
#
loop_
_entity_poly.entity_id
_entity_poly.type
_entity_poly.pdbx_seq_one_letter_code
_entity_poly.pdbx_strand_id
1 'polypeptide(L)'
;MRIPTGNFGNVTPQANSTRISVGNAGAIGNAIAGFGTAIGQTAEDVQRVQNKADVAATQAILLDLDSKSSDRWENPETGALTTRQGFKSSGVGLDMDKFDASDYEEARKRVPPSQLNYFDAQWKAGQVRRVSIYNSFERSQTEQAQRQQLDATVKSSVEQEAGAFDDPQAAALIRGARKHSIELYGQAQGWSTEQIAQAISSADLNAMEQRAQNYAVTNPQGWLNGDFPTKDSGGMDMRAISIVESGGKHFKPDGSILTSSAGAQGKYQLMPDTGKELAAKRGVEYNPADEEQNALLASDYANQLYGKYGSETLAGAAYNWGMGNVDNLIDKVGDPRKGEISEAEFVSKLPAETRGWLSQYHKNKTGLDPVKVNKIDNIAESQIREQRTALRNQIDPILNNTMTQLYNGEVPDAMPDKASIMFAYGEQGEKAVKQLDIAIDNARTFQAIQYISPIEQQAELAKTKPQANDPDYALKLDAYGKLGALVQKSNEAIQAQRDARRFNEALSMGEKLDPSNKSMQKAADATDIAQSFRINDATTHDGIVQQVAQTGLIPSQVTTQLSAISRARSPEAVRLGAELFNRLYDTDPASVGDMPKDMQGFYLTVKQLTDSGMSSEMAIEQAQNLTYNQTDALKAQLASTQSTKEYKKDRSKAMDSAVSNMAQWFRWDPSADDQTPEAARFRNDYQALYDINYRTTGGNADAAKKMTNQQVARTWSISEVNGDAKFMKYAPEALYNYGPSGWQAAQWKAEKEQLMYGDRQATITTSPTQLGITSGSAPVIETKTPESRIGGELEITPDVLTSRQGDYAIMVRTKDKDGIEAVQPLYDKFGRAMRWKPSLEDWTPYKKMQEEREEHERNELQRGQDIRGFKDKHRALDEQYKRLHNERMDRVKNYFSWSTE
;
A
#
# COMPACT_ATOMS: atom_id res chain seq x y z
N MET A 1 17.16 -14.30 18.97
CA MET A 1 17.47 -14.81 20.33
C MET A 1 17.51 -16.34 20.27
N ARG A 2 18.67 -16.93 20.58
CA ARG A 2 18.88 -18.38 20.75
C ARG A 2 18.93 -18.66 22.25
N ILE A 3 18.12 -19.59 22.76
CA ILE A 3 18.24 -20.19 24.09
C ILE A 3 17.80 -21.69 23.98
N PRO A 4 18.17 -22.60 24.90
CA PRO A 4 19.01 -23.76 24.59
C PRO A 4 18.31 -25.11 24.86
N THR A 5 18.77 -26.17 24.20
CA THR A 5 18.34 -27.54 24.45
C THR A 5 19.09 -28.15 25.63
N GLY A 6 18.35 -28.60 26.65
CA GLY A 6 18.87 -29.28 27.84
C GLY A 6 19.19 -30.76 27.59
N ASN A 7 20.35 -31.16 28.12
CA ASN A 7 20.88 -32.52 28.22
C ASN A 7 19.95 -33.45 29.02
N PHE A 8 19.63 -34.62 28.47
CA PHE A 8 19.34 -35.82 29.26
C PHE A 8 20.50 -36.81 29.08
N GLY A 9 21.16 -37.13 30.19
CA GLY A 9 22.35 -37.96 30.23
C GLY A 9 22.05 -39.43 29.95
N ASN A 10 22.77 -39.99 28.98
CA ASN A 10 23.01 -41.42 28.89
C ASN A 10 23.98 -41.82 30.02
N VAL A 11 23.49 -42.59 30.99
CA VAL A 11 24.33 -43.35 31.91
C VAL A 11 24.66 -44.68 31.24
N THR A 12 25.77 -44.73 30.54
CA THR A 12 26.49 -45.97 30.20
C THR A 12 27.13 -46.54 31.47
N PRO A 13 26.95 -47.82 31.83
CA PRO A 13 27.79 -48.44 32.83
C PRO A 13 29.23 -48.54 32.29
N GLN A 14 30.15 -47.91 33.02
CA GLN A 14 31.59 -48.00 32.79
C GLN A 14 32.08 -49.45 32.94
N ALA A 15 32.96 -49.84 32.02
CA ALA A 15 33.79 -51.03 32.14
C ALA A 15 34.70 -50.91 33.37
N ASN A 16 34.53 -51.79 34.35
CA ASN A 16 35.53 -52.01 35.38
C ASN A 16 36.49 -53.10 34.92
N SER A 17 37.73 -52.68 34.69
CA SER A 17 38.88 -53.53 34.51
C SER A 17 39.24 -54.24 35.81
N THR A 18 39.09 -55.55 35.86
CA THR A 18 39.92 -56.40 36.73
C THR A 18 40.35 -57.62 35.95
N ARG A 19 41.32 -57.38 35.09
CA ARG A 19 42.08 -58.38 34.34
C ARG A 19 43.02 -59.06 35.34
N ILE A 20 42.68 -60.27 35.79
CA ILE A 20 43.72 -61.23 36.21
C ILE A 20 44.10 -62.01 34.96
N SER A 21 45.31 -61.73 34.49
CA SER A 21 45.99 -62.44 33.41
C SER A 21 46.29 -63.87 33.83
N VAL A 22 45.82 -64.85 33.06
CA VAL A 22 46.54 -66.12 32.88
C VAL A 22 46.49 -66.48 31.40
N GLY A 23 47.63 -66.34 30.73
CA GLY A 23 47.83 -66.81 29.37
C GLY A 23 48.17 -68.30 29.33
N ASN A 24 48.07 -68.86 28.14
CA ASN A 24 48.64 -70.14 27.70
C ASN A 24 48.30 -71.37 28.56
N ALA A 25 47.26 -72.07 28.12
CA ALA A 25 47.20 -73.53 28.19
C ALA A 25 48.42 -74.12 27.44
N GLY A 26 49.46 -74.46 28.19
CA GLY A 26 50.66 -75.09 27.67
C GLY A 26 51.50 -75.65 28.81
N ALA A 27 51.60 -76.98 28.84
CA ALA A 27 52.48 -77.79 29.68
C ALA A 27 52.17 -77.87 31.19
N ILE A 28 51.51 -78.96 31.59
CA ILE A 28 51.99 -79.77 32.72
C ILE A 28 52.03 -81.22 32.25
N GLY A 29 53.09 -81.53 31.52
CA GLY A 29 53.63 -82.88 31.44
C GLY A 29 54.76 -83.01 32.46
N ASN A 30 54.72 -84.08 33.25
CA ASN A 30 55.82 -84.69 33.99
C ASN A 30 56.78 -83.79 34.78
N ALA A 31 56.60 -83.76 36.10
CA ALA A 31 57.72 -83.62 37.04
C ALA A 31 57.38 -84.24 38.39
N ILE A 32 57.49 -85.58 38.52
CA ILE A 32 57.96 -86.21 39.77
C ILE A 32 58.87 -87.39 39.39
N ALA A 33 60.13 -87.08 39.16
CA ALA A 33 61.23 -88.02 39.33
C ALA A 33 62.17 -87.42 40.39
N GLY A 34 62.34 -88.14 41.49
CA GLY A 34 63.31 -87.83 42.54
C GLY A 34 62.71 -87.22 43.80
N PHE A 35 62.29 -88.07 44.74
CA PHE A 35 62.98 -88.19 46.02
C PHE A 35 62.50 -89.44 46.75
N GLY A 36 63.44 -90.36 46.97
CA GLY A 36 63.24 -91.50 47.85
C GLY A 36 63.27 -91.08 49.32
N THR A 37 62.68 -91.96 50.12
CA THR A 37 62.85 -92.15 51.57
C THR A 37 62.30 -91.09 52.52
N ALA A 38 61.07 -91.35 53.00
CA ALA A 38 60.76 -91.24 54.42
C ALA A 38 60.07 -92.55 54.87
N ILE A 39 60.64 -93.16 55.91
CA ILE A 39 60.30 -94.47 56.47
C ILE A 39 59.07 -94.31 57.39
N GLY A 40 58.05 -95.15 57.21
CA GLY A 40 56.94 -95.40 58.14
C GLY A 40 55.62 -94.71 57.80
N GLN A 41 54.68 -95.44 57.17
CA GLN A 41 53.27 -95.05 57.11
C GLN A 41 52.38 -96.22 57.51
N THR A 42 51.40 -95.96 58.37
CA THR A 42 50.37 -96.91 58.78
C THR A 42 49.26 -96.96 57.72
N ALA A 43 48.45 -98.03 57.69
CA ALA A 43 47.33 -98.17 56.75
C ALA A 43 46.34 -96.99 56.78
N GLU A 44 46.26 -96.28 57.92
CA GLU A 44 45.42 -95.08 58.10
C GLU A 44 45.94 -93.84 57.34
N ASP A 45 47.26 -93.68 57.19
CA ASP A 45 47.86 -92.54 56.47
C ASP A 45 47.67 -92.66 54.95
N VAL A 46 47.77 -93.89 54.41
CA VAL A 46 47.53 -94.18 52.99
C VAL A 46 46.05 -93.95 52.62
N GLN A 47 45.12 -94.38 53.47
CA GLN A 47 43.69 -94.13 53.27
C GLN A 47 43.35 -92.63 53.33
N ARG A 48 44.02 -91.86 54.21
CA ARG A 48 43.83 -90.41 54.32
C ARG A 48 44.35 -89.66 53.08
N VAL A 49 45.46 -90.10 52.50
CA VAL A 49 46.00 -89.53 51.24
C VAL A 49 45.09 -89.88 50.07
N GLN A 50 44.59 -91.11 49.98
CA GLN A 50 43.63 -91.52 48.94
C GLN A 50 42.31 -90.76 49.05
N ASN A 51 41.74 -90.61 50.25
CA ASN A 51 40.52 -89.82 50.46
C ASN A 51 40.70 -88.35 50.07
N LYS A 52 41.88 -87.76 50.34
CA LYS A 52 42.21 -86.39 49.88
C LYS A 52 42.30 -86.30 48.35
N ALA A 53 42.90 -87.30 47.70
CA ALA A 53 42.99 -87.37 46.24
C ALA A 53 41.61 -87.56 45.60
N ASP A 54 40.75 -88.42 46.16
CA ASP A 54 39.37 -88.65 45.70
C ASP A 54 38.51 -87.38 45.83
N VAL A 55 38.65 -86.63 46.94
CA VAL A 55 37.97 -85.34 47.14
C VAL A 55 38.46 -84.30 46.12
N ALA A 56 39.78 -84.19 45.91
CA ALA A 56 40.35 -83.25 44.94
C ALA A 56 39.93 -83.58 43.50
N ALA A 57 39.90 -84.86 43.13
CA ALA A 57 39.42 -85.32 41.83
C ALA A 57 37.92 -85.01 41.64
N THR A 58 37.10 -85.22 42.67
CA THR A 58 35.66 -84.90 42.64
C THR A 58 35.42 -83.39 42.53
N GLN A 59 36.20 -82.57 43.23
CA GLN A 59 36.15 -81.11 43.12
C GLN A 59 36.55 -80.61 41.72
N ALA A 60 37.58 -81.22 41.11
CA ALA A 60 37.99 -80.89 39.75
C ALA A 60 36.89 -81.24 38.72
N ILE A 61 36.18 -82.36 38.91
CA ILE A 61 35.05 -82.75 38.06
C ILE A 61 33.88 -81.77 38.22
N LEU A 62 33.54 -81.35 39.46
CA LEU A 62 32.50 -80.35 39.69
C LEU A 62 32.86 -78.99 39.06
N LEU A 63 34.13 -78.58 39.11
CA LEU A 63 34.62 -77.36 38.48
C LEU A 63 34.55 -77.43 36.95
N ASP A 64 34.89 -78.56 36.33
CA ASP A 64 34.74 -78.78 34.88
C ASP A 64 33.27 -78.65 34.44
N LEU A 65 32.35 -79.26 35.20
CA LEU A 65 30.91 -79.17 34.93
C LEU A 65 30.38 -77.73 35.04
N ASP A 66 30.82 -76.99 36.06
CA ASP A 66 30.42 -75.59 36.24
C ASP A 66 30.99 -74.69 35.14
N SER A 67 32.22 -74.94 34.70
CA SER A 67 32.85 -74.26 33.57
C SER A 67 32.09 -74.49 32.26
N LYS A 68 31.69 -75.74 31.95
CA LYS A 68 30.89 -76.07 30.76
C LYS A 68 29.51 -75.41 30.78
N SER A 69 28.85 -75.42 31.93
CA SER A 69 27.55 -74.78 32.11
C SER A 69 27.66 -73.26 31.96
N SER A 70 28.70 -72.66 32.54
CA SER A 70 28.98 -71.22 32.47
C SER A 70 29.36 -70.77 31.06
N ASP A 71 30.17 -71.53 30.33
CA ASP A 71 30.50 -71.23 28.93
C ASP A 71 29.24 -71.28 28.04
N ARG A 72 28.41 -72.32 28.15
CA ARG A 72 27.12 -72.37 27.42
C ARG A 72 26.17 -71.23 27.76
N TRP A 73 26.25 -70.69 28.97
CA TRP A 73 25.37 -69.62 29.43
C TRP A 73 25.91 -68.22 29.06
N GLU A 74 27.15 -67.93 29.44
CA GLU A 74 27.74 -66.59 29.50
C GLU A 74 28.74 -66.28 28.39
N ASN A 75 29.11 -67.25 27.54
CA ASN A 75 30.09 -67.00 26.48
C ASN A 75 29.62 -65.81 25.60
N PRO A 76 30.46 -64.78 25.42
CA PRO A 76 30.05 -63.55 24.77
C PRO A 76 29.69 -63.73 23.29
N GLU A 77 30.22 -64.77 22.63
CA GLU A 77 29.98 -65.05 21.21
C GLU A 77 28.91 -66.13 21.00
N THR A 78 28.90 -67.16 21.83
CA THR A 78 28.08 -68.38 21.61
C THR A 78 27.09 -68.68 22.73
N GLY A 79 27.18 -67.99 23.87
CA GLY A 79 26.38 -68.26 25.05
C GLY A 79 24.91 -67.91 24.88
N ALA A 80 24.05 -68.58 25.66
CA ALA A 80 22.60 -68.38 25.63
C ALA A 80 22.19 -66.94 26.01
N LEU A 81 22.94 -66.25 26.90
CA LEU A 81 22.68 -64.85 27.26
C LEU A 81 22.74 -63.90 26.05
N THR A 82 23.57 -64.20 25.05
CA THR A 82 23.72 -63.37 23.85
C THR A 82 22.85 -63.88 22.71
N THR A 83 22.78 -65.19 22.51
CA THR A 83 22.17 -65.79 21.31
C THR A 83 20.67 -66.06 21.43
N ARG A 84 20.15 -66.18 22.66
CA ARG A 84 18.75 -66.56 22.95
C ARG A 84 17.97 -65.43 23.62
N GLN A 85 18.06 -64.21 23.09
CA GLN A 85 17.32 -63.04 23.59
C GLN A 85 15.92 -62.90 22.97
N GLY A 86 15.04 -62.16 23.66
CA GLY A 86 13.65 -61.93 23.25
C GLY A 86 12.86 -63.22 23.08
N PHE A 87 12.08 -63.36 22.00
CA PHE A 87 11.30 -64.60 21.74
C PHE A 87 12.17 -65.86 21.55
N LYS A 88 13.45 -65.71 21.22
CA LYS A 88 14.39 -66.85 21.12
C LYS A 88 14.77 -67.41 22.49
N SER A 89 14.39 -66.76 23.59
CA SER A 89 14.62 -67.25 24.96
C SER A 89 13.68 -68.38 25.36
N SER A 90 12.59 -68.58 24.62
CA SER A 90 11.62 -69.64 24.91
C SER A 90 12.26 -71.03 24.80
N GLY A 91 12.04 -71.85 25.83
CA GLY A 91 12.61 -73.19 25.96
C GLY A 91 14.06 -73.24 26.43
N VAL A 92 14.72 -72.09 26.65
CA VAL A 92 16.13 -72.04 27.09
C VAL A 92 16.31 -72.73 28.44
N GLY A 93 15.36 -72.58 29.38
CA GLY A 93 15.42 -73.26 30.66
C GLY A 93 15.52 -74.78 30.54
N LEU A 94 14.68 -75.36 29.68
CA LEU A 94 14.63 -76.81 29.42
C LEU A 94 15.86 -77.29 28.65
N ASP A 95 16.29 -76.55 27.63
CA ASP A 95 17.44 -76.91 26.82
C ASP A 95 18.72 -76.91 27.65
N MET A 96 18.94 -75.87 28.46
CA MET A 96 20.14 -75.76 29.29
C MET A 96 20.17 -76.82 30.40
N ASP A 97 19.03 -77.10 31.07
CA ASP A 97 18.95 -78.17 32.07
C ASP A 97 19.25 -79.55 31.46
N LYS A 98 18.80 -79.79 30.21
CA LYS A 98 19.08 -81.02 29.48
C LYS A 98 20.57 -81.18 29.15
N PHE A 99 21.24 -80.10 28.72
CA PHE A 99 22.68 -80.13 28.46
C PHE A 99 23.47 -80.38 29.75
N ASP A 100 23.10 -79.69 30.83
CA ASP A 100 23.73 -79.88 32.14
C ASP A 100 23.54 -81.31 32.67
N ALA A 101 22.33 -81.88 32.56
CA ALA A 101 22.05 -83.26 32.96
C ALA A 101 22.87 -84.28 32.15
N SER A 102 23.06 -84.05 30.84
CA SER A 102 23.89 -84.90 29.99
C SER A 102 25.37 -84.88 30.44
N ASP A 103 25.91 -83.70 30.70
CA ASP A 103 27.29 -83.56 31.19
C ASP A 103 27.48 -84.23 32.55
N TYR A 104 26.49 -84.12 33.44
CA TYR A 104 26.49 -84.81 34.73
C TYR A 104 26.57 -86.33 34.60
N GLU A 105 25.74 -86.95 33.74
CA GLU A 105 25.76 -88.40 33.53
C GLU A 105 27.12 -88.90 33.03
N GLU A 106 27.81 -88.10 32.21
CA GLU A 106 29.15 -88.42 31.74
C GLU A 106 30.23 -88.21 32.81
N ALA A 107 30.14 -87.12 33.58
CA ALA A 107 31.04 -86.82 34.68
C ALA A 107 30.92 -87.84 35.82
N ARG A 108 29.70 -88.27 36.16
CA ARG A 108 29.42 -89.22 37.25
C ARG A 108 30.16 -90.55 37.09
N LYS A 109 30.39 -91.02 35.85
CA LYS A 109 31.15 -92.24 35.54
C LYS A 109 32.62 -92.16 35.96
N ARG A 110 33.16 -90.96 36.14
CA ARG A 110 34.57 -90.68 36.47
C ARG A 110 34.79 -90.37 37.96
N VAL A 111 33.73 -90.34 38.76
CA VAL A 111 33.79 -90.00 40.19
C VAL A 111 34.16 -91.24 41.02
N PRO A 112 35.11 -91.13 41.97
CA PRO A 112 35.44 -92.22 42.89
C PRO A 112 34.19 -92.72 43.66
N PRO A 113 33.98 -94.05 43.82
CA PRO A 113 32.79 -94.60 44.48
C PRO A 113 32.55 -94.04 45.90
N SER A 114 33.63 -93.73 46.62
CA SER A 114 33.63 -93.14 47.96
C SER A 114 33.05 -91.72 48.03
N GLN A 115 32.98 -91.01 46.89
CA GLN A 115 32.56 -89.60 46.78
C GLN A 115 31.23 -89.38 46.06
N LEU A 116 30.58 -90.43 45.55
CA LEU A 116 29.36 -90.31 44.73
C LEU A 116 28.22 -89.54 45.40
N ASN A 117 27.93 -89.81 46.68
CA ASN A 117 26.86 -89.11 47.40
C ASN A 117 27.16 -87.62 47.59
N TYR A 118 28.43 -87.27 47.84
CA TYR A 118 28.86 -85.87 47.96
C TYR A 118 28.77 -85.16 46.62
N PHE A 119 29.25 -85.79 45.54
CA PHE A 119 29.15 -85.29 44.18
C PHE A 119 27.69 -85.05 43.75
N ASP A 120 26.81 -86.04 43.93
CA ASP A 120 25.39 -85.96 43.55
C ASP A 120 24.68 -84.81 44.31
N ALA A 121 24.97 -84.65 45.61
CA ALA A 121 24.41 -83.56 46.41
C ALA A 121 24.93 -82.18 45.97
N GLN A 122 26.23 -82.04 45.70
CA GLN A 122 26.81 -80.77 45.24
C GLN A 122 26.31 -80.38 43.84
N TRP A 123 26.24 -81.35 42.93
CA TRP A 123 25.69 -81.13 41.60
C TRP A 123 24.22 -80.71 41.66
N LYS A 124 23.39 -81.40 42.46
CA LYS A 124 21.96 -81.07 42.58
C LYS A 124 21.74 -79.67 43.12
N ALA A 125 22.53 -79.24 44.10
CA ALA A 125 22.49 -77.88 44.62
C ALA A 125 22.91 -76.81 43.58
N GLY A 126 23.88 -77.12 42.72
CA GLY A 126 24.26 -76.29 41.58
C GLY A 126 23.17 -76.22 40.50
N GLN A 127 22.61 -77.36 40.12
CA GLN A 127 21.55 -77.50 39.11
C GLN A 127 20.32 -76.64 39.48
N VAL A 128 19.83 -76.72 40.72
CA VAL A 128 18.67 -75.92 41.17
C VAL A 128 18.91 -74.42 41.00
N ARG A 129 20.12 -73.93 41.29
CA ARG A 129 20.47 -72.52 41.07
C ARG A 129 20.47 -72.16 39.59
N ARG A 130 21.13 -72.96 38.74
CA ARG A 130 21.22 -72.67 37.30
C ARG A 130 19.86 -72.73 36.61
N VAL A 131 19.04 -73.74 36.89
CA VAL A 131 17.66 -73.84 36.38
C VAL A 131 16.84 -72.61 36.78
N SER A 132 17.00 -72.11 38.01
CA SER A 132 16.34 -70.86 38.43
C SER A 132 16.82 -69.64 37.64
N ILE A 133 18.10 -69.56 37.29
CA ILE A 133 18.67 -68.48 36.47
C ILE A 133 18.16 -68.57 35.02
N TYR A 134 18.13 -69.76 34.44
CA TYR A 134 17.67 -69.95 33.07
C TYR A 134 16.18 -69.62 32.94
N ASN A 135 15.36 -70.09 33.88
CA ASN A 135 13.91 -69.82 33.91
C ASN A 135 13.59 -68.36 34.24
N SER A 136 14.43 -67.64 34.99
CA SER A 136 14.23 -66.20 35.23
C SER A 136 14.60 -65.38 34.00
N PHE A 137 15.67 -65.74 33.29
CA PHE A 137 16.06 -65.14 32.03
C PHE A 137 15.00 -65.35 30.94
N GLU A 138 14.53 -66.58 30.74
CA GLU A 138 13.49 -66.90 29.75
C GLU A 138 12.22 -66.07 29.97
N ARG A 139 11.75 -65.99 31.22
CA ARG A 139 10.58 -65.16 31.57
C ARG A 139 10.84 -63.68 31.29
N SER A 140 11.93 -63.13 31.79
CA SER A 140 12.27 -61.71 31.62
C SER A 140 12.42 -61.31 30.15
N GLN A 141 13.12 -62.11 29.36
CA GLN A 141 13.31 -61.87 27.93
C GLN A 141 12.01 -61.99 27.13
N THR A 142 11.19 -62.99 27.44
CA THR A 142 9.90 -63.19 26.77
C THR A 142 8.93 -62.06 27.11
N GLU A 143 8.81 -61.68 28.39
CA GLU A 143 7.97 -60.57 28.84
C GLU A 143 8.40 -59.24 28.19
N GLN A 144 9.71 -58.96 28.14
CA GLN A 144 10.24 -57.75 27.51
C GLN A 144 9.93 -57.72 26.00
N ALA A 145 10.12 -58.82 25.28
CA ALA A 145 9.84 -58.89 23.85
C ALA A 145 8.34 -58.73 23.55
N GLN A 146 7.47 -59.37 24.34
CA GLN A 146 6.01 -59.21 24.20
C GLN A 146 5.58 -57.76 24.46
N ARG A 147 6.15 -57.10 25.47
CA ARG A 147 5.87 -55.68 25.76
C ARG A 147 6.28 -54.77 24.60
N GLN A 148 7.50 -54.95 24.08
CA GLN A 148 7.98 -54.17 22.93
C GLN A 148 7.09 -54.36 21.69
N GLN A 149 6.61 -55.58 21.46
CA GLN A 149 5.68 -55.85 20.36
C GLN A 149 4.34 -55.15 20.56
N LEU A 150 3.78 -55.16 21.78
CA LEU A 150 2.56 -54.40 22.08
C LEU A 150 2.79 -52.90 21.88
N ASP A 151 3.86 -52.34 22.44
CA ASP A 151 4.18 -50.91 22.34
C ASP A 151 4.29 -50.47 20.87
N ALA A 152 4.94 -51.28 20.03
CA ALA A 152 5.03 -51.04 18.59
C ALA A 152 3.66 -51.11 17.89
N THR A 153 2.83 -52.09 18.26
CA THR A 153 1.47 -52.27 17.71
C THR A 153 0.57 -51.09 18.09
N VAL A 154 0.58 -50.69 19.36
CA VAL A 154 -0.17 -49.54 19.88
C VAL A 154 0.29 -48.27 19.20
N LYS A 155 1.60 -48.03 19.11
CA LYS A 155 2.16 -46.86 18.43
C LYS A 155 1.73 -46.80 16.95
N SER A 156 1.89 -47.89 16.22
CA SER A 156 1.49 -47.93 14.80
C SER A 156 0.00 -47.70 14.63
N SER A 157 -0.84 -48.28 15.50
CA SER A 157 -2.28 -48.05 15.47
C SER A 157 -2.66 -46.60 15.79
N VAL A 158 -1.99 -45.96 16.76
CA VAL A 158 -2.18 -44.53 17.08
C VAL A 158 -1.87 -43.68 15.85
N GLU A 159 -0.76 -43.94 15.16
CA GLU A 159 -0.37 -43.24 13.93
C GLU A 159 -1.36 -43.48 12.78
N GLN A 160 -1.86 -44.72 12.63
CA GLN A 160 -2.89 -45.04 11.62
C GLN A 160 -4.21 -44.31 11.89
N GLU A 161 -4.67 -44.27 13.15
CA GLU A 161 -5.89 -43.53 13.51
C GLU A 161 -5.70 -42.01 13.34
N ALA A 162 -4.51 -41.49 13.65
CA ALA A 162 -4.18 -40.10 13.40
C ALA A 162 -4.23 -39.75 11.90
N GLY A 163 -3.85 -40.69 11.03
CA GLY A 163 -3.97 -40.55 9.58
C GLY A 163 -5.42 -40.56 9.08
N ALA A 164 -6.33 -41.24 9.77
CA ALA A 164 -7.77 -41.28 9.49
C ALA A 164 -8.52 -40.10 10.13
N PHE A 165 -8.00 -38.88 9.98
CA PHE A 165 -8.49 -37.70 10.70
C PHE A 165 -9.87 -37.19 10.25
N ASP A 166 -10.23 -37.43 9.00
CA ASP A 166 -11.51 -37.08 8.39
C ASP A 166 -12.47 -38.29 8.28
N ASP A 167 -11.96 -39.51 8.43
CA ASP A 167 -12.75 -40.75 8.40
C ASP A 167 -13.00 -41.33 9.81
N PRO A 168 -14.16 -41.03 10.44
CA PRO A 168 -14.48 -41.57 11.77
C PRO A 168 -14.70 -43.09 11.77
N GLN A 169 -15.04 -43.71 10.64
CA GLN A 169 -15.28 -45.16 10.57
C GLN A 169 -13.96 -45.93 10.56
N ALA A 170 -13.00 -45.50 9.74
CA ALA A 170 -11.65 -46.05 9.74
C ALA A 170 -10.97 -45.87 11.11
N ALA A 171 -11.08 -44.68 11.70
CA ALA A 171 -10.58 -44.40 13.04
C ALA A 171 -11.20 -45.35 14.11
N ALA A 172 -12.51 -45.62 14.03
CA ALA A 172 -13.18 -46.53 14.94
C ALA A 172 -12.70 -47.98 14.78
N LEU A 173 -12.46 -48.44 13.54
CA LEU A 173 -11.95 -49.79 13.28
C LEU A 173 -10.54 -49.99 13.85
N ILE A 174 -9.65 -49.02 13.61
CA ILE A 174 -8.25 -49.04 14.09
C ILE A 174 -8.22 -49.07 15.62
N ARG A 175 -9.02 -48.22 16.26
CA ARG A 175 -9.19 -48.20 17.72
C ARG A 175 -9.74 -49.51 18.26
N GLY A 176 -10.71 -50.12 17.60
CA GLY A 176 -11.24 -51.44 17.97
C GLY A 176 -10.16 -52.52 17.96
N ALA A 177 -9.33 -52.55 16.91
CA ALA A 177 -8.20 -53.48 16.82
C ALA A 177 -7.15 -53.24 17.93
N ARG A 178 -6.81 -51.98 18.20
CA ARG A 178 -5.87 -51.59 19.27
C ARG A 178 -6.37 -52.03 20.64
N LYS A 179 -7.64 -51.74 20.93
CA LYS A 179 -8.30 -52.15 22.18
C LYS A 179 -8.16 -53.65 22.37
N HIS A 180 -8.48 -54.43 21.34
CA HIS A 180 -8.36 -55.88 21.40
C HIS A 180 -6.92 -56.36 21.65
N SER A 181 -5.91 -55.74 21.02
CA SER A 181 -4.50 -56.07 21.26
C SER A 181 -4.07 -55.78 22.71
N ILE A 182 -4.50 -54.65 23.29
CA ILE A 182 -4.20 -54.29 24.68
C ILE A 182 -4.89 -55.25 25.65
N GLU A 183 -6.16 -55.62 25.39
CA GLU A 183 -6.91 -56.57 26.20
C GLU A 183 -6.25 -57.96 26.21
N LEU A 184 -5.91 -58.50 25.04
CA LEU A 184 -5.25 -59.80 24.92
C LEU A 184 -3.90 -59.84 25.66
N TYR A 185 -3.08 -58.80 25.48
CA TYR A 185 -1.81 -58.71 26.19
C TYR A 185 -2.01 -58.56 27.70
N GLY A 186 -2.87 -57.64 28.13
CA GLY A 186 -3.13 -57.41 29.56
C GLY A 186 -3.65 -58.65 30.27
N GLN A 187 -4.58 -59.39 29.64
CA GLN A 187 -5.06 -60.67 30.17
C GLN A 187 -3.94 -61.71 30.28
N ALA A 188 -3.08 -61.81 29.25
CA ALA A 188 -1.94 -62.73 29.27
C ALA A 188 -0.90 -62.39 30.34
N GLN A 189 -0.75 -61.11 30.70
CA GLN A 189 0.15 -60.62 31.74
C GLN A 189 -0.49 -60.53 33.14
N GLY A 190 -1.76 -60.91 33.29
CA GLY A 190 -2.48 -60.85 34.57
C GLY A 190 -2.79 -59.43 35.06
N TRP A 191 -2.92 -58.46 34.15
CA TRP A 191 -3.33 -57.09 34.49
C TRP A 191 -4.76 -57.07 35.05
N SER A 192 -5.02 -56.16 35.99
CA SER A 192 -6.38 -55.90 36.46
C SER A 192 -7.23 -55.25 35.36
N THR A 193 -8.55 -55.32 35.51
CA THR A 193 -9.50 -54.66 34.62
C THR A 193 -9.25 -53.15 34.51
N GLU A 194 -8.85 -52.52 35.61
CA GLU A 194 -8.55 -51.10 35.68
C GLU A 194 -7.26 -50.77 34.92
N GLN A 195 -6.23 -51.62 35.03
CA GLN A 195 -4.97 -51.44 34.31
C GLN A 195 -5.18 -51.55 32.80
N ILE A 196 -5.96 -52.52 32.34
CA ILE A 196 -6.33 -52.68 30.93
C ILE A 196 -7.12 -51.46 30.46
N ALA A 197 -8.14 -51.03 31.22
CA ALA A 197 -8.95 -49.86 30.89
C ALA A 197 -8.11 -48.58 30.81
N GLN A 198 -7.16 -48.38 31.73
CA GLN A 198 -6.26 -47.24 31.74
C GLN A 198 -5.32 -47.25 30.53
N ALA A 199 -4.77 -48.41 30.15
CA ALA A 199 -3.92 -48.55 28.98
C ALA A 199 -4.67 -48.24 27.68
N ILE A 200 -5.91 -48.75 27.55
CA ILE A 200 -6.80 -48.44 26.41
C ILE A 200 -7.10 -46.94 26.37
N SER A 201 -7.55 -46.36 27.49
CA SER A 201 -7.91 -44.94 27.56
C SER A 201 -6.73 -44.03 27.24
N SER A 202 -5.53 -44.34 27.73
CA SER A 202 -4.31 -43.60 27.42
C SER A 202 -3.97 -43.65 25.92
N ALA A 203 -4.04 -44.84 25.31
CA ALA A 203 -3.78 -45.00 23.89
C ALA A 203 -4.84 -44.30 23.01
N ASP A 204 -6.12 -44.37 23.39
CA ASP A 204 -7.23 -43.73 22.69
C ASP A 204 -7.14 -42.20 22.77
N LEU A 205 -6.79 -41.64 23.93
CA LEU A 205 -6.60 -40.19 24.06
C LEU A 205 -5.38 -39.68 23.26
N ASN A 206 -4.31 -40.47 23.18
CA ASN A 206 -3.14 -40.13 22.36
C ASN A 206 -3.50 -40.16 20.86
N ALA A 207 -4.20 -41.20 20.41
CA ALA A 207 -4.69 -41.27 19.03
C ALA A 207 -5.65 -40.12 18.70
N MET A 208 -6.59 -39.83 19.59
CA MET A 208 -7.54 -38.73 19.42
C MET A 208 -6.83 -37.37 19.35
N GLU A 209 -5.83 -37.14 20.21
CA GLU A 209 -5.05 -35.90 20.20
C GLU A 209 -4.32 -35.73 18.86
N GLN A 210 -3.64 -36.76 18.36
CA GLN A 210 -2.93 -36.69 17.08
C GLN A 210 -3.89 -36.54 15.90
N ARG A 211 -5.03 -37.24 15.93
CA ARG A 211 -6.10 -37.11 14.93
C ARG A 211 -6.65 -35.70 14.86
N ALA A 212 -6.96 -35.11 16.01
CA ALA A 212 -7.43 -33.73 16.12
C ALA A 212 -6.36 -32.71 15.67
N GLN A 213 -5.08 -32.96 15.98
CA GLN A 213 -3.97 -32.14 15.47
C GLN A 213 -3.89 -32.18 13.93
N ASN A 214 -3.97 -33.36 13.33
CA ASN A 214 -3.94 -33.50 11.87
C ASN A 214 -5.15 -32.82 11.21
N TYR A 215 -6.34 -32.96 11.79
CA TYR A 215 -7.54 -32.25 11.31
C TYR A 215 -7.39 -30.73 11.45
N ALA A 216 -6.86 -30.22 12.57
CA ALA A 216 -6.64 -28.80 12.78
C ALA A 216 -5.59 -28.20 11.85
N VAL A 217 -4.61 -28.99 11.39
CA VAL A 217 -3.64 -28.54 10.38
C VAL A 217 -4.25 -28.48 8.99
N THR A 218 -5.07 -29.46 8.63
CA THR A 218 -5.67 -29.60 7.28
C THR A 218 -6.93 -28.76 7.10
N ASN A 219 -7.78 -28.70 8.12
CA ASN A 219 -9.00 -27.90 8.19
C ASN A 219 -9.05 -27.08 9.50
N PRO A 220 -8.20 -26.05 9.63
CA PRO A 220 -8.12 -25.25 10.86
C PRO A 220 -9.43 -24.55 11.21
N GLN A 221 -10.15 -24.06 10.20
CA GLN A 221 -11.44 -23.39 10.42
C GLN A 221 -12.50 -24.39 10.92
N GLY A 222 -12.54 -25.59 10.33
CA GLY A 222 -13.42 -26.67 10.79
C GLY A 222 -13.13 -27.07 12.23
N TRP A 223 -11.85 -27.17 12.62
CA TRP A 223 -11.49 -27.44 14.02
C TRP A 223 -12.02 -26.34 14.96
N LEU A 224 -11.75 -25.07 14.65
CA LEU A 224 -12.20 -23.94 15.48
C LEU A 224 -13.72 -23.81 15.55
N ASN A 225 -14.44 -24.28 14.53
CA ASN A 225 -15.90 -24.32 14.50
C ASN A 225 -16.48 -25.52 15.28
N GLY A 226 -15.66 -26.51 15.65
CA GLY A 226 -16.12 -27.76 16.26
C GLY A 226 -16.66 -28.77 15.27
N ASP A 227 -16.27 -28.67 13.99
CA ASP A 227 -16.70 -29.58 12.91
C ASP A 227 -15.88 -30.88 12.88
N PHE A 228 -15.09 -31.15 13.92
CA PHE A 228 -14.25 -32.34 13.98
C PHE A 228 -15.11 -33.61 13.98
N PRO A 229 -14.93 -34.53 13.01
CA PRO A 229 -15.83 -35.66 12.85
C PRO A 229 -15.68 -36.64 14.02
N THR A 230 -16.68 -36.67 14.90
CA THR A 230 -16.81 -37.62 16.01
C THR A 230 -18.08 -38.44 15.85
N LYS A 231 -18.10 -39.65 16.42
CA LYS A 231 -19.29 -40.50 16.40
C LYS A 231 -20.34 -39.90 17.34
N ASP A 232 -21.60 -39.85 16.89
CA ASP A 232 -22.75 -39.57 17.77
C ASP A 232 -22.83 -40.64 18.86
N SER A 233 -22.89 -40.20 20.12
CA SER A 233 -22.96 -41.05 21.29
C SER A 233 -24.39 -41.53 21.60
N GLY A 234 -25.38 -41.07 20.84
CA GLY A 234 -26.80 -41.31 21.09
C GLY A 234 -27.36 -40.44 22.21
N GLY A 235 -26.73 -39.29 22.49
CA GLY A 235 -27.08 -38.40 23.59
C GLY A 235 -26.01 -37.33 23.85
N MET A 236 -26.37 -36.33 24.66
CA MET A 236 -25.47 -35.23 25.03
C MET A 236 -24.36 -35.70 25.99
N ASP A 237 -23.11 -35.27 25.74
CA ASP A 237 -21.97 -35.57 26.60
C ASP A 237 -21.93 -34.62 27.81
N MET A 238 -22.32 -35.15 28.98
CA MET A 238 -22.34 -34.37 30.22
C MET A 238 -20.94 -33.89 30.64
N ARG A 239 -19.86 -34.63 30.37
CA ARG A 239 -18.50 -34.14 30.66
C ARG A 239 -18.22 -32.91 29.83
N ALA A 240 -18.49 -32.95 28.52
CA ALA A 240 -18.30 -31.81 27.64
C ALA A 240 -19.14 -30.60 28.06
N ILE A 241 -20.43 -30.80 28.40
CA ILE A 241 -21.30 -29.75 28.95
C ILE A 241 -20.65 -29.14 30.20
N SER A 242 -20.22 -29.96 31.17
CA SER A 242 -19.63 -29.44 32.41
C SER A 242 -18.38 -28.59 32.17
N ILE A 243 -17.57 -28.94 31.16
CA ILE A 243 -16.36 -28.20 30.80
C ILE A 243 -16.73 -26.86 30.17
N VAL A 244 -17.69 -26.84 29.24
CA VAL A 244 -18.12 -25.62 28.55
C VAL A 244 -18.79 -24.65 29.53
N GLU A 245 -19.66 -25.17 30.41
CA GLU A 245 -20.47 -24.36 31.33
C GLU A 245 -19.66 -23.78 32.51
N SER A 246 -18.72 -24.54 33.07
CA SER A 246 -18.04 -24.15 34.32
C SER A 246 -16.54 -24.43 34.36
N GLY A 247 -15.97 -25.00 33.29
CA GLY A 247 -14.64 -25.61 33.35
C GLY A 247 -14.59 -26.84 34.27
N GLY A 248 -15.74 -27.52 34.47
CA GLY A 248 -15.88 -28.68 35.34
C GLY A 248 -15.97 -28.36 36.84
N LYS A 249 -16.21 -27.10 37.21
CA LYS A 249 -16.21 -26.64 38.61
C LYS A 249 -17.62 -26.44 39.14
N HIS A 250 -17.92 -27.06 40.27
CA HIS A 250 -19.20 -26.85 40.95
C HIS A 250 -19.16 -25.61 41.86
N PHE A 251 -18.04 -25.36 42.54
CA PHE A 251 -17.86 -24.26 43.49
C PHE A 251 -16.82 -23.25 43.01
N LYS A 252 -16.95 -22.00 43.48
CA LYS A 252 -15.91 -20.98 43.41
C LYS A 252 -14.78 -21.30 44.41
N PRO A 253 -13.60 -20.65 44.27
CA PRO A 253 -12.49 -20.83 45.23
C PRO A 253 -12.85 -20.49 46.68
N ASP A 254 -13.86 -19.65 46.92
CA ASP A 254 -14.36 -19.27 48.24
C ASP A 254 -15.37 -20.27 48.84
N GLY A 255 -15.65 -21.38 48.14
CA GLY A 255 -16.61 -22.41 48.57
C GLY A 255 -18.08 -22.08 48.26
N SER A 256 -18.39 -20.89 47.74
CA SER A 256 -19.74 -20.58 47.25
C SER A 256 -20.06 -21.33 45.96
N ILE A 257 -21.34 -21.62 45.72
CA ILE A 257 -21.78 -22.23 44.46
C ILE A 257 -21.34 -21.36 43.27
N LEU A 258 -20.84 -21.98 42.20
CA LEU A 258 -20.53 -21.25 40.98
C LEU A 258 -21.83 -20.75 40.36
N THR A 259 -21.95 -19.43 40.16
CA THR A 259 -23.18 -18.81 39.66
C THR A 259 -22.85 -17.77 38.60
N SER A 260 -23.49 -17.86 37.43
CA SER A 260 -23.35 -16.86 36.36
C SER A 260 -24.05 -15.54 36.71
N SER A 261 -23.78 -14.49 35.95
CA SER A 261 -24.47 -13.19 36.10
C SER A 261 -25.99 -13.29 35.90
N ALA A 262 -26.45 -14.25 35.09
CA ALA A 262 -27.87 -14.53 34.86
C ALA A 262 -28.49 -15.43 35.95
N GLY A 263 -27.69 -15.96 36.89
CA GLY A 263 -28.16 -16.77 38.01
C GLY A 263 -28.10 -18.28 37.79
N ALA A 264 -27.48 -18.78 36.71
CA ALA A 264 -27.32 -20.21 36.47
C ALA A 264 -26.32 -20.84 37.46
N GLN A 265 -26.57 -22.04 37.97
CA GLN A 265 -25.90 -22.56 39.17
C GLN A 265 -25.17 -23.90 38.96
N GLY A 266 -24.01 -24.01 39.62
CA GLY A 266 -23.24 -25.24 39.75
C GLY A 266 -22.48 -25.65 38.48
N LYS A 267 -22.03 -26.90 38.47
CA LYS A 267 -21.13 -27.47 37.47
C LYS A 267 -21.70 -27.48 36.05
N TYR A 268 -23.02 -27.58 35.94
CA TYR A 268 -23.74 -27.64 34.67
C TYR A 268 -24.53 -26.37 34.36
N GLN A 269 -24.37 -25.32 35.19
CA GLN A 269 -25.04 -24.03 35.04
C GLN A 269 -26.56 -24.18 34.80
N LEU A 270 -27.24 -24.91 35.68
CA LEU A 270 -28.69 -25.02 35.61
C LEU A 270 -29.36 -23.74 36.11
N MET A 271 -30.35 -23.24 35.37
CA MET A 271 -31.19 -22.15 35.85
C MET A 271 -32.03 -22.60 37.05
N PRO A 272 -32.21 -21.78 38.10
CA PRO A 272 -32.93 -22.17 39.31
C PRO A 272 -34.36 -22.67 39.03
N ASP A 273 -35.07 -22.06 38.08
CA ASP A 273 -36.44 -22.45 37.75
C ASP A 273 -36.48 -23.82 37.06
N THR A 274 -35.58 -24.06 36.11
CA THR A 274 -35.39 -25.38 35.48
C THR A 274 -35.02 -26.44 36.51
N GLY A 275 -34.10 -26.12 37.41
CA GLY A 275 -33.67 -27.00 38.50
C GLY A 275 -34.83 -27.38 39.43
N LYS A 276 -35.65 -26.41 39.85
CA LYS A 276 -36.85 -26.65 40.67
C LYS A 276 -37.88 -27.50 39.96
N GLU A 277 -38.12 -27.26 38.66
CA GLU A 277 -39.06 -28.06 37.88
C GLU A 277 -38.63 -29.54 37.80
N LEU A 278 -37.36 -29.78 37.50
CA LEU A 278 -36.81 -31.13 37.38
C LEU A 278 -36.72 -31.85 38.73
N ALA A 279 -36.35 -31.13 39.80
CA ALA A 279 -36.34 -31.65 41.17
C ALA A 279 -37.75 -32.06 41.62
N ALA A 280 -38.75 -31.22 41.34
CA ALA A 280 -40.16 -31.52 41.63
C ALA A 280 -40.65 -32.76 40.87
N LYS A 281 -40.27 -32.93 39.59
CA LYS A 281 -40.59 -34.16 38.81
C LYS A 281 -39.99 -35.42 39.44
N ARG A 282 -38.86 -35.30 40.16
CA ARG A 282 -38.24 -36.39 40.92
C ARG A 282 -38.77 -36.54 42.35
N GLY A 283 -39.65 -35.65 42.81
CA GLY A 283 -40.16 -35.65 44.18
C GLY A 283 -39.13 -35.22 45.23
N VAL A 284 -38.12 -34.44 44.84
CA VAL A 284 -37.07 -33.92 45.74
C VAL A 284 -37.06 -32.38 45.74
N GLU A 285 -36.54 -31.77 46.80
CA GLU A 285 -36.32 -30.32 46.84
C GLU A 285 -35.05 -29.94 46.09
N TYR A 286 -35.06 -28.82 45.36
CA TYR A 286 -33.91 -28.35 44.61
C TYR A 286 -32.84 -27.75 45.53
N ASN A 287 -31.68 -28.38 45.56
CA ASN A 287 -30.49 -27.96 46.29
C ASN A 287 -29.31 -27.77 45.32
N PRO A 288 -28.99 -26.53 44.91
CA PRO A 288 -27.93 -26.28 43.94
C PRO A 288 -26.53 -26.58 44.48
N ALA A 289 -26.33 -26.71 45.80
CA ALA A 289 -25.03 -27.02 46.40
C ALA A 289 -24.72 -28.53 46.46
N ASP A 290 -25.71 -29.38 46.18
CA ASP A 290 -25.53 -30.81 46.03
C ASP A 290 -25.04 -31.12 44.60
N GLU A 291 -23.76 -31.47 44.46
CA GLU A 291 -23.16 -31.76 43.16
C GLU A 291 -23.78 -32.98 42.47
N GLU A 292 -24.17 -34.01 43.24
CA GLU A 292 -24.80 -35.21 42.69
C GLU A 292 -26.20 -34.88 42.18
N GLN A 293 -26.97 -34.11 42.95
CA GLN A 293 -28.30 -33.66 42.51
C GLN A 293 -28.18 -32.75 41.28
N ASN A 294 -27.25 -31.80 41.26
CA ASN A 294 -27.03 -30.92 40.10
C ASN A 294 -26.67 -31.71 38.84
N ALA A 295 -25.81 -32.73 38.96
CA ALA A 295 -25.46 -33.60 37.84
C ALA A 295 -26.65 -34.43 37.34
N LEU A 296 -27.45 -34.98 38.26
CA LEU A 296 -28.62 -35.77 37.94
C LEU A 296 -29.68 -34.94 37.20
N LEU A 297 -30.01 -33.76 37.72
CA LEU A 297 -30.98 -32.87 37.10
C LEU A 297 -30.49 -32.32 35.75
N ALA A 298 -29.19 -32.05 35.62
CA ALA A 298 -28.62 -31.61 34.34
C ALA A 298 -28.68 -32.71 33.29
N SER A 299 -28.42 -33.96 33.69
CA SER A 299 -28.58 -35.13 32.83
C SER A 299 -30.03 -35.30 32.38
N ASP A 300 -31.02 -35.12 33.26
CA ASP A 300 -32.43 -35.17 32.86
C ASP A 300 -32.78 -34.10 31.85
N TYR A 301 -32.31 -32.88 32.07
CA TYR A 301 -32.55 -31.77 31.17
C TYR A 301 -31.93 -32.03 29.79
N ALA A 302 -30.67 -32.46 29.76
CA ALA A 302 -29.97 -32.79 28.52
C ALA A 302 -30.65 -33.94 27.77
N ASN A 303 -31.10 -34.99 28.48
CA ASN A 303 -31.87 -36.09 27.90
C ASN A 303 -33.25 -35.65 27.40
N GLN A 304 -33.93 -34.73 28.10
CA GLN A 304 -35.20 -34.15 27.64
C GLN A 304 -34.99 -33.37 26.34
N LEU A 305 -33.95 -32.55 26.25
CA LEU A 305 -33.62 -31.79 25.04
C LEU A 305 -33.23 -32.72 23.88
N TYR A 306 -32.36 -33.68 24.13
CA TYR A 306 -31.97 -34.66 23.11
C TYR A 306 -33.16 -35.52 22.66
N GLY A 307 -34.04 -35.95 23.57
CA GLY A 307 -35.25 -36.68 23.23
C GLY A 307 -36.23 -35.85 22.37
N LYS A 308 -36.30 -34.53 22.58
CA LYS A 308 -37.11 -33.62 21.77
C LYS A 308 -36.50 -33.39 20.38
N TYR A 309 -35.19 -33.13 20.32
CA TYR A 309 -34.55 -32.70 19.08
C TYR A 309 -33.96 -33.86 18.28
N GLY A 310 -33.49 -34.94 18.88
CA GLY A 310 -32.82 -36.05 18.19
C GLY A 310 -31.54 -35.65 17.47
N SER A 311 -30.98 -34.49 17.81
CA SER A 311 -29.74 -33.91 17.24
C SER A 311 -28.98 -33.26 18.38
N GLU A 312 -27.70 -33.60 18.52
CA GLU A 312 -26.83 -32.97 19.53
C GLU A 312 -26.65 -31.48 19.27
N THR A 313 -26.51 -31.07 18.01
CA THR A 313 -26.37 -29.66 17.62
C THR A 313 -27.59 -28.83 18.05
N LEU A 314 -28.80 -29.33 17.79
CA LEU A 314 -30.03 -28.65 18.22
C LEU A 314 -30.25 -28.71 19.73
N ALA A 315 -29.98 -29.85 20.36
CA ALA A 315 -30.11 -30.00 21.81
C ALA A 315 -29.10 -29.12 22.57
N GLY A 316 -27.85 -29.02 22.10
CA GLY A 316 -26.83 -28.12 22.63
C GLY A 316 -27.18 -26.65 22.42
N ALA A 317 -27.67 -26.29 21.24
CA ALA A 317 -28.18 -24.94 20.99
C ALA A 317 -29.33 -24.60 21.95
N ALA A 318 -30.24 -25.55 22.20
CA ALA A 318 -31.35 -25.37 23.12
C ALA A 318 -30.92 -25.35 24.60
N TYR A 319 -29.84 -26.06 24.95
CA TYR A 319 -29.25 -26.06 26.28
C TYR A 319 -28.72 -24.65 26.61
N ASN A 320 -27.98 -24.04 25.68
CA ASN A 320 -27.37 -22.72 25.86
C ASN A 320 -28.34 -21.55 25.61
N TRP A 321 -29.09 -21.57 24.50
CA TRP A 321 -29.94 -20.45 24.05
C TRP A 321 -31.42 -20.59 24.43
N GLY A 322 -31.81 -21.76 24.95
CA GLY A 322 -33.18 -22.08 25.31
C GLY A 322 -33.98 -22.70 24.16
N MET A 323 -34.79 -23.71 24.51
CA MET A 323 -35.56 -24.50 23.53
C MET A 323 -36.52 -23.68 22.66
N GLY A 324 -37.19 -22.67 23.23
CA GLY A 324 -38.17 -21.86 22.49
C GLY A 324 -37.52 -20.99 21.41
N ASN A 325 -36.28 -20.53 21.63
CA ASN A 325 -35.55 -19.76 20.64
C ASN A 325 -35.09 -20.63 19.46
N VAL A 326 -34.66 -21.86 19.75
CA VAL A 326 -34.31 -22.84 18.72
C VAL A 326 -35.54 -23.23 17.90
N ASP A 327 -36.68 -23.49 18.54
CA ASP A 327 -37.94 -23.80 17.85
C ASP A 327 -38.35 -22.66 16.89
N ASN A 328 -38.33 -21.41 17.39
CA ASN A 328 -38.64 -20.23 16.57
C ASN A 328 -37.68 -20.06 15.38
N LEU A 329 -36.40 -20.41 15.55
CA LEU A 329 -35.43 -20.35 14.46
C LEU A 329 -35.71 -21.43 13.42
N ILE A 330 -35.97 -22.67 13.86
CA ILE A 330 -36.36 -23.78 12.99
C ILE A 330 -37.59 -23.40 12.15
N ASP A 331 -38.62 -22.84 12.78
CA ASP A 331 -39.84 -22.40 12.08
C ASP A 331 -39.56 -21.30 11.03
N LYS A 332 -38.51 -20.49 11.24
CA LYS A 332 -38.16 -19.36 10.38
C LYS A 332 -37.25 -19.74 9.21
N VAL A 333 -36.27 -20.62 9.42
CA VAL A 333 -35.23 -20.91 8.42
C VAL A 333 -35.21 -22.36 7.92
N GLY A 334 -36.02 -23.25 8.51
CA GLY A 334 -36.08 -24.67 8.17
C GLY A 334 -35.44 -25.58 9.23
N ASP A 335 -35.86 -26.83 9.26
CA ASP A 335 -35.37 -27.88 10.17
C ASP A 335 -34.19 -28.66 9.55
N PRO A 336 -32.97 -28.56 10.13
CA PRO A 336 -31.81 -29.24 9.59
C PRO A 336 -31.93 -30.77 9.61
N ARG A 337 -32.76 -31.34 10.49
CA ARG A 337 -32.96 -32.79 10.59
C ARG A 337 -33.75 -33.37 9.41
N LYS A 338 -34.52 -32.52 8.73
CA LYS A 338 -35.33 -32.88 7.56
C LYS A 338 -34.61 -32.56 6.26
N GLY A 339 -33.41 -31.97 6.32
CA GLY A 339 -32.67 -31.50 5.15
C GLY A 339 -33.26 -30.23 4.52
N GLU A 340 -34.14 -29.51 5.24
CA GLU A 340 -34.72 -28.23 4.75
C GLU A 340 -33.66 -27.12 4.70
N ILE A 341 -32.64 -27.23 5.54
CA ILE A 341 -31.45 -26.39 5.61
C ILE A 341 -30.26 -27.29 6.00
N SER A 342 -29.03 -26.96 5.59
CA SER A 342 -27.86 -27.69 6.08
C SER A 342 -27.60 -27.37 7.56
N GLU A 343 -27.03 -28.32 8.32
CA GLU A 343 -26.69 -28.08 9.72
C GLU A 343 -25.71 -26.90 9.87
N ALA A 344 -24.70 -26.81 9.00
CA ALA A 344 -23.74 -25.70 9.00
C ALA A 344 -24.41 -24.33 8.75
N GLU A 345 -25.36 -24.28 7.80
CA GLU A 345 -26.10 -23.04 7.53
C GLU A 345 -27.03 -22.69 8.69
N PHE A 346 -27.70 -23.67 9.29
CA PHE A 346 -28.51 -23.44 10.50
C PHE A 346 -27.66 -22.87 11.65
N VAL A 347 -26.50 -23.48 11.93
CA VAL A 347 -25.56 -23.00 12.94
C VAL A 347 -25.13 -21.57 12.64
N SER A 348 -24.89 -21.20 11.37
CA SER A 348 -24.51 -19.82 10.99
C SER A 348 -25.56 -18.76 11.36
N LYS A 349 -26.84 -19.13 11.51
CA LYS A 349 -27.93 -18.23 11.91
C LYS A 349 -28.09 -18.10 13.43
N LEU A 350 -27.41 -18.93 14.22
CA LEU A 350 -27.44 -18.86 15.69
C LEU A 350 -26.68 -17.63 16.22
N PRO A 351 -27.03 -17.15 17.43
CA PRO A 351 -26.25 -16.13 18.13
C PRO A 351 -24.77 -16.52 18.24
N ALA A 352 -23.89 -15.52 18.23
CA ALA A 352 -22.44 -15.75 18.30
C ALA A 352 -22.02 -16.54 19.55
N GLU A 353 -22.67 -16.28 20.68
CA GLU A 353 -22.45 -17.00 21.95
C GLU A 353 -22.76 -18.50 21.80
N THR A 354 -23.93 -18.84 21.24
CA THR A 354 -24.37 -20.22 21.05
C THR A 354 -23.51 -20.98 20.04
N ARG A 355 -23.07 -20.30 18.97
CA ARG A 355 -22.09 -20.89 18.02
C ARG A 355 -20.77 -21.22 18.72
N GLY A 356 -20.28 -20.31 19.56
CA GLY A 356 -19.07 -20.53 20.36
C GLY A 356 -19.24 -21.69 21.36
N TRP A 357 -20.41 -21.77 22.00
CA TRP A 357 -20.74 -22.87 22.91
C TRP A 357 -20.72 -24.23 22.20
N LEU A 358 -21.37 -24.34 21.04
CA LEU A 358 -21.41 -25.58 20.24
C LEU A 358 -20.01 -26.03 19.80
N SER A 359 -19.20 -25.09 19.30
CA SER A 359 -17.80 -25.35 18.95
C SER A 359 -17.03 -25.94 20.13
N GLN A 360 -17.14 -25.31 21.30
CA GLN A 360 -16.44 -25.77 22.49
C GLN A 360 -16.98 -27.12 22.97
N TYR A 361 -18.30 -27.35 22.91
CA TYR A 361 -18.92 -28.63 23.25
C TYR A 361 -18.40 -29.77 22.35
N HIS A 362 -18.42 -29.59 21.02
CA HIS A 362 -17.93 -30.60 20.08
C HIS A 362 -16.43 -30.90 20.26
N LYS A 363 -15.60 -29.88 20.50
CA LYS A 363 -14.18 -30.08 20.79
C LYS A 363 -13.94 -30.86 22.09
N ASN A 364 -14.69 -30.57 23.15
CA ASN A 364 -14.52 -31.26 24.43
C ASN A 364 -15.14 -32.68 24.46
N LYS A 365 -16.11 -32.96 23.59
CA LYS A 365 -16.68 -34.30 23.37
C LYS A 365 -15.64 -35.32 22.89
N THR A 366 -14.52 -34.86 22.33
CA THR A 366 -13.40 -35.75 21.97
C THR A 366 -12.80 -36.49 23.17
N GLY A 367 -13.10 -36.07 24.40
CA GLY A 367 -12.54 -36.63 25.63
C GLY A 367 -11.19 -36.05 26.02
N LEU A 368 -10.58 -35.23 25.14
CA LEU A 368 -9.37 -34.49 25.44
C LEU A 368 -9.58 -33.56 26.64
N ASP A 369 -8.51 -33.29 27.38
CA ASP A 369 -8.55 -32.26 28.41
C ASP A 369 -8.50 -30.85 27.77
N PRO A 370 -8.99 -29.81 28.47
CA PRO A 370 -9.04 -28.46 27.92
C PRO A 370 -7.68 -27.89 27.51
N VAL A 371 -6.57 -28.31 28.14
CA VAL A 371 -5.23 -27.83 27.81
C VAL A 371 -4.82 -28.34 26.43
N LYS A 372 -5.10 -29.61 26.13
CA LYS A 372 -4.88 -30.18 24.80
C LYS A 372 -5.75 -29.52 23.74
N VAL A 373 -7.04 -29.32 24.00
CA VAL A 373 -7.94 -28.61 23.08
C VAL A 373 -7.40 -27.21 22.75
N ASN A 374 -7.01 -26.43 23.77
CA ASN A 374 -6.43 -25.10 23.59
C ASN A 374 -5.11 -25.14 22.80
N LYS A 375 -4.28 -26.16 22.99
CA LYS A 375 -3.04 -26.33 22.19
C LYS A 375 -3.36 -26.55 20.72
N ILE A 376 -4.41 -27.33 20.41
CA ILE A 376 -4.85 -27.58 19.03
C ILE A 376 -5.50 -26.34 18.43
N ASP A 377 -6.30 -25.58 19.20
CA ASP A 377 -6.83 -24.28 18.80
C ASP A 377 -5.70 -23.34 18.36
N ASN A 378 -4.62 -23.25 19.14
CA ASN A 378 -3.44 -22.44 18.79
C ASN A 378 -2.76 -22.89 17.48
N ILE A 379 -2.73 -24.21 17.21
CA ILE A 379 -2.20 -24.76 15.95
C ILE A 379 -3.09 -24.31 14.79
N ALA A 380 -4.41 -24.48 14.90
CA ALA A 380 -5.38 -24.08 13.87
C ALA A 380 -5.30 -22.58 13.57
N GLU A 381 -5.27 -21.74 14.62
CA GLU A 381 -5.12 -20.30 14.46
C GLU A 381 -3.79 -19.93 13.79
N SER A 382 -2.69 -20.63 14.11
CA SER A 382 -1.40 -20.41 13.46
C SER A 382 -1.46 -20.71 11.97
N GLN A 383 -2.10 -21.82 11.59
CA GLN A 383 -2.30 -22.17 10.19
C GLN A 383 -3.14 -21.12 9.46
N ILE A 384 -4.23 -20.63 10.07
CA ILE A 384 -5.02 -19.54 9.48
C ILE A 384 -4.18 -18.27 9.33
N ARG A 385 -3.35 -17.90 10.32
CA ARG A 385 -2.46 -16.73 10.21
C ARG A 385 -1.45 -16.88 9.06
N GLU A 386 -0.88 -18.06 8.88
CA GLU A 386 0.04 -18.36 7.77
C GLU A 386 -0.68 -18.26 6.42
N GLN A 387 -1.85 -18.88 6.28
CA GLN A 387 -2.69 -18.80 5.06
C GLN A 387 -3.07 -17.35 4.74
N ARG A 388 -3.50 -16.57 5.73
CA ARG A 388 -3.83 -15.14 5.56
C ARG A 388 -2.62 -14.34 5.13
N THR A 389 -1.46 -14.60 5.70
CA THR A 389 -0.21 -13.90 5.35
C THR A 389 0.23 -14.22 3.92
N ALA A 390 0.16 -15.49 3.53
CA ALA A 390 0.46 -15.91 2.16
C ALA A 390 -0.48 -15.26 1.14
N LEU A 391 -1.78 -15.26 1.42
CA LEU A 391 -2.77 -14.62 0.55
C LEU A 391 -2.59 -13.10 0.50
N ARG A 392 -2.30 -12.46 1.63
CA ARG A 392 -2.03 -11.03 1.70
C ARG A 392 -0.84 -10.62 0.83
N ASN A 393 0.25 -11.39 0.88
CA ASN A 393 1.42 -11.14 0.03
C ASN A 393 1.09 -11.19 -1.49
N GLN A 394 0.05 -11.95 -1.88
CA GLN A 394 -0.42 -11.99 -3.27
C GLN A 394 -1.37 -10.83 -3.60
N ILE A 395 -2.23 -10.44 -2.65
CA ILE A 395 -3.28 -9.42 -2.86
C ILE A 395 -2.77 -8.00 -2.73
N ASP A 396 -1.87 -7.72 -1.79
CA ASP A 396 -1.36 -6.38 -1.51
C ASP A 396 -0.87 -5.63 -2.74
N PRO A 397 -0.03 -6.20 -3.63
CA PRO A 397 0.39 -5.48 -4.84
C PRO A 397 -0.80 -5.17 -5.77
N ILE A 398 -1.76 -6.10 -5.91
CA ILE A 398 -2.95 -5.92 -6.74
C ILE A 398 -3.84 -4.82 -6.14
N LEU A 399 -4.14 -4.91 -4.85
CA LEU A 399 -5.00 -3.95 -4.14
C LEU A 399 -4.37 -2.56 -4.14
N ASN A 400 -3.07 -2.44 -3.83
CA ASN A 400 -2.39 -1.15 -3.83
C ASN A 400 -2.35 -0.51 -5.22
N ASN A 401 -2.07 -1.30 -6.27
CA ASN A 401 -2.11 -0.81 -7.64
C ASN A 401 -3.53 -0.36 -8.03
N THR A 402 -4.54 -1.20 -7.73
CA THR A 402 -5.96 -0.90 -7.95
C THR A 402 -6.35 0.42 -7.31
N MET A 403 -6.04 0.60 -6.02
CA MET A 403 -6.36 1.82 -5.28
C MET A 403 -5.64 3.05 -5.88
N THR A 404 -4.39 2.89 -6.33
CA THR A 404 -3.64 3.97 -6.98
C THR A 404 -4.28 4.39 -8.29
N GLN A 405 -4.64 3.43 -9.14
CA GLN A 405 -5.34 3.68 -10.41
C GLN A 405 -6.66 4.40 -10.17
N LEU A 406 -7.49 3.90 -9.23
CA LEU A 406 -8.76 4.53 -8.89
C LEU A 406 -8.61 5.95 -8.36
N TYR A 407 -7.62 6.22 -7.50
CA TYR A 407 -7.36 7.58 -7.00
C TYR A 407 -6.81 8.53 -8.07
N ASN A 408 -6.20 8.00 -9.13
CA ASN A 408 -5.87 8.77 -10.34
C ASN A 408 -7.05 8.91 -11.31
N GLY A 409 -8.22 8.35 -10.97
CA GLY A 409 -9.39 8.32 -11.84
C GLY A 409 -9.30 7.32 -12.98
N GLU A 410 -8.34 6.41 -12.94
CA GLU A 410 -8.11 5.40 -13.97
C GLU A 410 -8.96 4.15 -13.73
N VAL A 411 -9.09 3.33 -14.78
CA VAL A 411 -9.72 2.02 -14.70
C VAL A 411 -8.66 1.00 -14.29
N PRO A 412 -8.87 0.22 -13.22
CA PRO A 412 -7.86 -0.73 -12.77
C PRO A 412 -7.61 -1.87 -13.75
N ASP A 413 -6.35 -2.25 -13.92
CA ASP A 413 -5.94 -3.37 -14.80
C ASP A 413 -6.39 -4.74 -14.24
N ALA A 414 -6.50 -4.83 -12.92
CA ALA A 414 -6.95 -6.01 -12.19
C ALA A 414 -7.75 -5.57 -10.97
N MET A 415 -8.63 -6.43 -10.45
CA MET A 415 -9.38 -6.17 -9.23
C MET A 415 -9.28 -7.37 -8.29
N PRO A 416 -8.85 -7.16 -7.04
CA PRO A 416 -8.85 -8.23 -6.06
C PRO A 416 -10.27 -8.61 -5.66
N ASP A 417 -10.47 -9.89 -5.41
CA ASP A 417 -11.74 -10.43 -4.94
C ASP A 417 -12.02 -10.00 -3.49
N LYS A 418 -13.24 -9.53 -3.21
CA LYS A 418 -13.66 -9.08 -1.86
C LYS A 418 -13.53 -10.15 -0.79
N ALA A 419 -13.87 -11.41 -1.11
CA ALA A 419 -13.79 -12.50 -0.15
C ALA A 419 -12.33 -12.77 0.25
N SER A 420 -11.41 -12.75 -0.70
CA SER A 420 -9.99 -12.87 -0.43
C SER A 420 -9.44 -11.68 0.35
N ILE A 421 -9.89 -10.44 0.09
CA ILE A 421 -9.53 -9.28 0.93
C ILE A 421 -10.03 -9.49 2.37
N MET A 422 -11.29 -9.90 2.53
CA MET A 422 -11.88 -10.16 3.84
C MET A 422 -11.10 -11.23 4.61
N PHE A 423 -10.76 -12.34 3.95
CA PHE A 423 -9.98 -13.40 4.57
C PHE A 423 -8.55 -12.93 4.91
N ALA A 424 -7.82 -12.35 3.95
CA ALA A 424 -6.43 -11.93 4.11
C ALA A 424 -6.24 -10.88 5.21
N TYR A 425 -7.19 -9.95 5.35
CA TYR A 425 -7.11 -8.84 6.31
C TYR A 425 -7.86 -9.09 7.62
N GLY A 426 -8.63 -10.18 7.73
CA GLY A 426 -9.45 -10.47 8.91
C GLY A 426 -10.40 -9.31 9.22
N GLU A 427 -10.39 -8.83 10.47
CA GLU A 427 -11.25 -7.73 10.92
C GLU A 427 -11.10 -6.43 10.10
N GLN A 428 -9.90 -6.17 9.55
CA GLN A 428 -9.66 -4.98 8.74
C GLN A 428 -10.18 -5.11 7.30
N GLY A 429 -10.55 -6.32 6.89
CA GLY A 429 -10.96 -6.61 5.51
C GLY A 429 -12.25 -5.89 5.11
N GLU A 430 -13.22 -5.75 6.03
CA GLU A 430 -14.46 -5.02 5.75
C GLU A 430 -14.18 -3.55 5.43
N LYS A 431 -13.27 -2.91 6.19
CA LYS A 431 -12.86 -1.53 5.96
C LYS A 431 -12.14 -1.38 4.61
N ALA A 432 -11.25 -2.32 4.27
CA ALA A 432 -10.54 -2.33 2.99
C ALA A 432 -11.51 -2.46 1.80
N VAL A 433 -12.49 -3.37 1.90
CA VAL A 433 -13.54 -3.54 0.88
C VAL A 433 -14.37 -2.27 0.71
N LYS A 434 -14.77 -1.62 1.82
CA LYS A 434 -15.51 -0.35 1.78
C LYS A 434 -14.70 0.77 1.11
N GLN A 435 -13.41 0.89 1.44
CA GLN A 435 -12.53 1.87 0.80
C GLN A 435 -12.40 1.62 -0.71
N LEU A 436 -12.27 0.36 -1.12
CA LEU A 436 -12.23 -0.02 -2.53
C LEU A 436 -13.53 0.35 -3.26
N ASP A 437 -14.69 0.04 -2.68
CA ASP A 437 -16.00 0.40 -3.27
C ASP A 437 -16.14 1.92 -3.47
N ILE A 438 -15.79 2.71 -2.44
CA ILE A 438 -15.84 4.17 -2.51
C ILE A 438 -14.88 4.72 -3.58
N ALA A 439 -13.67 4.16 -3.68
CA ALA A 439 -12.69 4.57 -4.69
C ALA A 439 -13.19 4.26 -6.12
N ILE A 440 -13.88 3.14 -6.33
CA ILE A 440 -14.51 2.77 -7.61
C ILE A 440 -15.59 3.79 -7.99
N ASP A 441 -16.47 4.15 -7.07
CA ASP A 441 -17.56 5.11 -7.34
C ASP A 441 -17.03 6.51 -7.66
N ASN A 442 -15.96 6.92 -6.97
CA ASN A 442 -15.27 8.16 -7.25
C ASN A 442 -14.61 8.18 -8.63
N ALA A 443 -13.88 7.13 -8.99
CA ALA A 443 -13.25 7.03 -10.30
C ALA A 443 -14.29 7.10 -11.42
N ARG A 444 -15.44 6.43 -11.25
CA ARG A 444 -16.58 6.52 -12.18
C ARG A 444 -17.12 7.95 -12.29
N THR A 445 -17.33 8.60 -11.15
CA THR A 445 -17.84 9.98 -11.11
C THR A 445 -16.89 10.92 -11.83
N PHE A 446 -15.58 10.82 -11.55
CA PHE A 446 -14.55 11.59 -12.24
C PHE A 446 -14.61 11.36 -13.75
N GLN A 447 -14.65 10.10 -14.20
CA GLN A 447 -14.67 9.77 -15.62
C GLN A 447 -15.88 10.37 -16.36
N ALA A 448 -17.02 10.48 -15.67
CA ALA A 448 -18.24 11.08 -16.23
C ALA A 448 -18.18 12.62 -16.36
N ILE A 449 -17.37 13.30 -15.53
CA ILE A 449 -17.37 14.77 -15.46
C ILE A 449 -16.07 15.43 -15.92
N GLN A 450 -14.97 14.70 -16.09
CA GLN A 450 -13.64 15.29 -16.34
C GLN A 450 -13.55 16.18 -17.60
N TYR A 451 -14.50 16.05 -18.54
CA TYR A 451 -14.51 16.78 -19.82
C TYR A 451 -15.68 17.76 -19.98
N ILE A 452 -16.61 17.84 -19.03
CA ILE A 452 -17.70 18.83 -19.08
C ILE A 452 -17.22 20.19 -18.55
N SER A 453 -18.04 21.24 -18.65
CA SER A 453 -17.61 22.58 -18.21
C SER A 453 -17.32 22.64 -16.70
N PRO A 454 -16.42 23.53 -16.23
CA PRO A 454 -16.13 23.67 -14.80
C PRO A 454 -17.36 23.96 -13.93
N ILE A 455 -18.34 24.67 -14.48
CA ILE A 455 -19.62 24.98 -13.81
C ILE A 455 -20.44 23.70 -13.63
N GLU A 456 -20.58 22.90 -14.68
CA GLU A 456 -21.31 21.62 -14.62
C GLU A 456 -20.58 20.61 -13.74
N GLN A 457 -19.24 20.55 -13.79
CA GLN A 457 -18.43 19.73 -12.88
C GLN A 457 -18.71 20.08 -11.42
N GLN A 458 -18.75 21.37 -11.08
CA GLN A 458 -19.04 21.81 -9.71
C GLN A 458 -20.47 21.45 -9.28
N ALA A 459 -21.42 21.52 -10.20
CA ALA A 459 -22.80 21.09 -9.97
C ALA A 459 -22.90 19.56 -9.74
N GLU A 460 -22.19 18.75 -10.51
CA GLU A 460 -22.16 17.29 -10.33
C GLU A 460 -21.40 16.88 -9.05
N LEU A 461 -20.29 17.53 -8.73
CA LEU A 461 -19.59 17.34 -7.45
C LEU A 461 -20.49 17.68 -6.26
N ALA A 462 -21.25 18.78 -6.33
CA ALA A 462 -22.14 19.14 -5.24
C ALA A 462 -23.19 18.04 -4.92
N LYS A 463 -23.61 17.26 -5.92
CA LYS A 463 -24.55 16.13 -5.74
C LYS A 463 -23.92 14.93 -5.04
N THR A 464 -22.60 14.73 -5.16
CA THR A 464 -21.89 13.58 -4.57
C THR A 464 -21.35 13.85 -3.17
N LYS A 465 -21.58 15.07 -2.64
CA LYS A 465 -21.13 15.46 -1.30
C LYS A 465 -21.82 14.63 -0.21
N PRO A 466 -21.07 13.93 0.65
CA PRO A 466 -21.64 13.09 1.69
C PRO A 466 -22.30 13.90 2.81
N GLN A 467 -23.31 13.32 3.45
CA GLN A 467 -24.05 13.90 4.58
C GLN A 467 -23.61 13.28 5.91
N ALA A 468 -23.68 14.04 7.02
CA ALA A 468 -23.16 13.60 8.32
C ALA A 468 -23.77 12.31 8.87
N ASN A 469 -24.98 11.95 8.43
CA ASN A 469 -25.69 10.72 8.78
C ASN A 469 -25.43 9.56 7.81
N ASP A 470 -24.60 9.75 6.78
CA ASP A 470 -24.28 8.69 5.84
C ASP A 470 -23.44 7.59 6.51
N PRO A 471 -23.70 6.31 6.22
CA PRO A 471 -22.78 5.23 6.54
C PRO A 471 -21.40 5.53 5.97
N ASP A 472 -20.36 5.29 6.78
CA ASP A 472 -18.96 5.50 6.42
C ASP A 472 -18.62 6.96 6.02
N TYR A 473 -19.34 7.95 6.58
CA TYR A 473 -19.20 9.39 6.28
C TYR A 473 -17.74 9.85 6.17
N ALA A 474 -16.88 9.48 7.12
CA ALA A 474 -15.48 9.89 7.12
C ALA A 474 -14.71 9.39 5.89
N LEU A 475 -14.95 8.14 5.45
CA LEU A 475 -14.32 7.58 4.25
C LEU A 475 -14.86 8.26 3.00
N LYS A 476 -16.16 8.50 2.92
CA LYS A 476 -16.79 9.21 1.80
C LYS A 476 -16.33 10.66 1.70
N LEU A 477 -16.11 11.33 2.83
CA LEU A 477 -15.65 12.73 2.85
C LEU A 477 -14.21 12.86 2.37
N ASP A 478 -13.31 11.96 2.81
CA ASP A 478 -11.95 11.87 2.30
C ASP A 478 -11.94 11.61 0.78
N ALA A 479 -12.76 10.65 0.34
CA ALA A 479 -12.92 10.34 -1.06
C ALA A 479 -13.46 11.56 -1.85
N TYR A 480 -14.48 12.25 -1.37
CA TYR A 480 -15.00 13.48 -1.99
C TYR A 480 -13.91 14.54 -2.16
N GLY A 481 -13.05 14.74 -1.16
CA GLY A 481 -11.89 15.63 -1.25
C GLY A 481 -10.92 15.23 -2.36
N LYS A 482 -10.60 13.92 -2.47
CA LYS A 482 -9.75 13.37 -3.54
C LYS A 482 -10.36 13.56 -4.92
N LEU A 483 -11.67 13.33 -5.07
CA LEU A 483 -12.40 13.56 -6.32
C LEU A 483 -12.32 15.03 -6.75
N GLY A 484 -12.54 15.96 -5.82
CA GLY A 484 -12.41 17.41 -6.10
C GLY A 484 -10.99 17.79 -6.54
N ALA A 485 -9.96 17.29 -5.86
CA ALA A 485 -8.56 17.53 -6.25
C ALA A 485 -8.23 16.95 -7.63
N LEU A 486 -8.78 15.78 -7.96
CA LEU A 486 -8.59 15.14 -9.26
C LEU A 486 -9.25 15.94 -10.40
N VAL A 487 -10.47 16.44 -10.18
CA VAL A 487 -11.15 17.35 -11.12
C VAL A 487 -10.33 18.62 -11.34
N GLN A 488 -9.84 19.24 -10.26
CA GLN A 488 -8.99 20.43 -10.37
C GLN A 488 -7.72 20.16 -11.20
N LYS A 489 -7.02 19.06 -10.91
CA LYS A 489 -5.83 18.66 -11.65
C LYS A 489 -6.13 18.41 -13.14
N SER A 490 -7.27 17.80 -13.45
CA SER A 490 -7.74 17.63 -14.84
C SER A 490 -7.96 18.97 -15.53
N ASN A 491 -8.62 19.91 -14.86
CA ASN A 491 -8.87 21.25 -15.41
C ASN A 491 -7.58 22.03 -15.66
N GLU A 492 -6.62 21.96 -14.74
CA GLU A 492 -5.29 22.58 -14.92
C GLU A 492 -4.54 21.97 -16.11
N ALA A 493 -4.61 20.65 -16.31
CA ALA A 493 -3.99 19.97 -17.45
C ALA A 493 -4.66 20.34 -18.78
N ILE A 494 -5.99 20.37 -18.82
CA ILE A 494 -6.76 20.80 -20.00
C ILE A 494 -6.44 22.25 -20.34
N GLN A 495 -6.40 23.14 -19.33
CA GLN A 495 -6.06 24.54 -19.54
C GLN A 495 -4.63 24.70 -20.06
N ALA A 496 -3.65 23.98 -19.48
CA ALA A 496 -2.27 24.01 -19.98
C ALA A 496 -2.17 23.53 -21.45
N GLN A 497 -2.97 22.53 -21.84
CA GLN A 497 -3.03 22.07 -23.23
C GLN A 497 -3.65 23.12 -24.16
N ARG A 498 -4.64 23.88 -23.69
CA ARG A 498 -5.20 25.03 -24.43
C ARG A 498 -4.17 26.15 -24.57
N ASP A 499 -3.52 26.52 -23.48
CA ASP A 499 -2.49 27.56 -23.46
C ASP A 499 -1.34 27.22 -24.41
N ALA A 500 -0.89 25.96 -24.42
CA ALA A 500 0.14 25.47 -25.35
C ALA A 500 -0.31 25.53 -26.81
N ARG A 501 -1.56 25.18 -27.12
CA ARG A 501 -2.11 25.31 -28.47
C ARG A 501 -2.18 26.76 -28.91
N ARG A 502 -2.70 27.65 -28.06
CA ARG A 502 -2.76 29.09 -28.32
C ARG A 502 -1.37 29.67 -28.61
N PHE A 503 -0.37 29.27 -27.84
CA PHE A 503 1.01 29.65 -28.06
C PHE A 503 1.53 29.14 -29.43
N ASN A 504 1.29 27.88 -29.76
CA ASN A 504 1.72 27.30 -31.04
C ASN A 504 1.01 27.95 -32.25
N GLU A 505 -0.26 28.33 -32.11
CA GLU A 505 -0.96 29.11 -33.12
C GLU A 505 -0.32 30.48 -33.32
N ALA A 506 -0.05 31.21 -32.24
CA ALA A 506 0.63 32.50 -32.29
C ALA A 506 2.02 32.38 -32.94
N LEU A 507 2.75 31.30 -32.62
CA LEU A 507 4.03 30.96 -33.21
C LEU A 507 3.92 30.69 -34.73
N SER A 508 2.81 30.10 -35.18
CA SER A 508 2.56 29.82 -36.60
C SER A 508 2.06 31.03 -37.39
N MET A 509 1.28 31.91 -36.76
CA MET A 509 0.62 33.06 -37.40
C MET A 509 1.42 34.36 -37.29
N GLY A 510 2.45 34.41 -36.43
CA GLY A 510 3.23 35.62 -36.16
C GLY A 510 2.46 36.66 -35.35
N GLU A 511 1.73 36.20 -34.35
CA GLU A 511 0.97 37.07 -33.45
C GLU A 511 1.77 37.34 -32.15
N LYS A 512 2.06 38.61 -31.88
CA LYS A 512 2.71 39.00 -30.62
C LYS A 512 1.78 38.80 -29.42
N LEU A 513 2.27 38.05 -28.46
CA LEU A 513 1.57 37.73 -27.21
C LEU A 513 1.97 38.71 -26.10
N ASP A 514 1.07 38.90 -25.13
CA ASP A 514 1.34 39.74 -23.96
C ASP A 514 2.45 39.10 -23.08
N PRO A 515 3.61 39.76 -22.90
CA PRO A 515 4.72 39.24 -22.08
C PRO A 515 4.41 39.17 -20.58
N SER A 516 3.36 39.85 -20.11
CA SER A 516 2.90 39.76 -18.72
C SER A 516 1.97 38.56 -18.47
N ASN A 517 1.50 37.88 -19.53
CA ASN A 517 0.63 36.72 -19.40
C ASN A 517 1.45 35.48 -18.99
N LYS A 518 1.32 35.09 -17.72
CA LYS A 518 2.03 33.96 -17.14
C LYS A 518 1.72 32.61 -17.81
N SER A 519 0.49 32.41 -18.30
CA SER A 519 0.12 31.19 -19.03
C SER A 519 0.87 31.10 -20.36
N MET A 520 0.93 32.20 -21.11
CA MET A 520 1.66 32.26 -22.38
C MET A 520 3.18 32.13 -22.17
N GLN A 521 3.73 32.75 -21.13
CA GLN A 521 5.14 32.57 -20.77
C GLN A 521 5.44 31.11 -20.41
N LYS A 522 4.56 30.46 -19.64
CA LYS A 522 4.71 29.03 -19.28
C LYS A 522 4.64 28.14 -20.51
N ALA A 523 3.76 28.45 -21.47
CA ALA A 523 3.70 27.75 -22.75
C ALA A 523 4.97 27.95 -23.58
N ALA A 524 5.51 29.18 -23.63
CA ALA A 524 6.78 29.49 -24.30
C ALA A 524 7.96 28.70 -23.71
N ASP A 525 7.99 28.58 -22.38
CA ASP A 525 9.00 27.83 -21.62
C ASP A 525 8.88 26.30 -21.79
N ALA A 526 7.67 25.80 -22.11
CA ALA A 526 7.38 24.38 -22.27
C ALA A 526 7.68 23.83 -23.68
N THR A 527 8.07 24.68 -24.62
CA THR A 527 8.41 24.25 -26.00
C THR A 527 9.69 23.42 -26.03
N ASP A 528 9.79 22.48 -26.99
CA ASP A 528 11.01 21.70 -27.21
C ASP A 528 12.23 22.59 -27.48
N ILE A 529 12.02 23.71 -28.18
CA ILE A 529 13.06 24.72 -28.46
C ILE A 529 13.57 25.34 -27.15
N ALA A 530 12.69 25.73 -26.23
CA ALA A 530 13.10 26.27 -24.94
C ALA A 530 13.79 25.22 -24.05
N GLN A 531 13.28 23.99 -23.98
CA GLN A 531 13.84 22.92 -23.15
C GLN A 531 15.24 22.47 -23.62
N SER A 532 15.43 22.44 -24.94
CA SER A 532 16.71 22.09 -25.57
C SER A 532 17.73 23.23 -25.60
N PHE A 533 17.33 24.47 -25.29
CA PHE A 533 18.20 25.64 -25.38
C PHE A 533 19.46 25.52 -24.52
N ARG A 534 20.62 25.78 -25.13
CA ARG A 534 21.92 25.87 -24.45
C ARG A 534 22.65 27.10 -24.96
N ILE A 535 23.00 28.03 -24.04
CA ILE A 535 23.68 29.27 -24.42
C ILE A 535 25.03 29.02 -25.11
N ASN A 536 25.72 27.93 -24.75
CA ASN A 536 27.01 27.55 -25.32
C ASN A 536 26.91 26.71 -26.61
N ASP A 537 25.71 26.51 -27.16
CA ASP A 537 25.47 25.78 -28.40
C ASP A 537 24.68 26.65 -29.38
N ALA A 538 25.38 27.20 -30.37
CA ALA A 538 24.81 28.07 -31.39
C ALA A 538 23.67 27.42 -32.19
N THR A 539 23.65 26.08 -32.31
CA THR A 539 22.60 25.37 -33.06
C THR A 539 21.23 25.49 -32.40
N THR A 540 21.19 25.82 -31.10
CA THR A 540 19.94 26.00 -30.34
C THR A 540 19.39 27.43 -30.39
N HIS A 541 20.15 28.38 -30.97
CA HIS A 541 19.81 29.81 -30.93
C HIS A 541 18.77 30.21 -31.97
N ASP A 542 18.83 29.62 -33.17
CA ASP A 542 17.95 29.95 -34.29
C ASP A 542 16.47 29.75 -33.93
N GLY A 543 16.15 28.64 -33.28
CA GLY A 543 14.78 28.34 -32.84
C GLY A 543 14.25 29.38 -31.84
N ILE A 544 15.10 29.84 -30.91
CA ILE A 544 14.72 30.88 -29.94
C ILE A 544 14.47 32.21 -30.64
N VAL A 545 15.35 32.60 -31.56
CA VAL A 545 15.19 33.84 -32.33
C VAL A 545 13.90 33.79 -33.16
N GLN A 546 13.60 32.66 -33.81
CA GLN A 546 12.36 32.49 -34.56
C GLN A 546 11.12 32.54 -33.64
N GLN A 547 11.16 31.90 -32.48
CA GLN A 547 10.07 31.94 -31.52
C GLN A 547 9.79 33.37 -31.04
N VAL A 548 10.84 34.13 -30.73
CA VAL A 548 10.72 35.54 -30.31
C VAL A 548 10.25 36.41 -31.46
N ALA A 549 10.69 36.16 -32.70
CA ALA A 549 10.21 36.87 -33.89
C ALA A 549 8.69 36.76 -34.07
N GLN A 550 8.15 35.55 -33.85
CA GLN A 550 6.73 35.27 -34.09
C GLN A 550 5.85 35.67 -32.89
N THR A 551 6.31 35.42 -31.66
CA THR A 551 5.46 35.56 -30.46
C THR A 551 5.81 36.75 -29.57
N GLY A 552 7.01 37.33 -29.71
CA GLY A 552 7.53 38.36 -28.81
C GLY A 552 7.99 37.85 -27.44
N LEU A 553 7.82 36.55 -27.14
CA LEU A 553 8.14 35.96 -25.83
C LEU A 553 9.52 35.31 -25.82
N ILE A 554 10.39 35.79 -24.94
CA ILE A 554 11.68 35.15 -24.65
C ILE A 554 11.46 34.09 -23.58
N PRO A 555 11.85 32.82 -23.81
CA PRO A 555 11.80 31.82 -22.76
C PRO A 555 12.62 32.23 -21.53
N SER A 556 12.08 31.99 -20.34
CA SER A 556 12.65 32.42 -19.06
C SER A 556 14.11 31.93 -18.88
N GLN A 557 14.40 30.72 -19.35
CA GLN A 557 15.73 30.12 -19.30
C GLN A 557 16.77 30.87 -20.14
N VAL A 558 16.36 31.49 -21.26
CA VAL A 558 17.26 32.27 -22.13
C VAL A 558 17.70 33.54 -21.41
N THR A 559 16.75 34.30 -20.86
CA THR A 559 17.03 35.51 -20.07
C THR A 559 17.90 35.21 -18.85
N THR A 560 17.65 34.07 -18.19
CA THR A 560 18.45 33.61 -17.04
C THR A 560 19.88 33.29 -17.43
N GLN A 561 20.10 32.52 -18.51
CA GLN A 561 21.43 32.17 -18.97
C GLN A 561 22.19 33.41 -19.46
N LEU A 562 21.57 34.27 -20.28
CA LEU A 562 22.17 35.54 -20.73
C LEU A 562 22.60 36.43 -19.56
N SER A 563 21.77 36.54 -18.50
CA SER A 563 22.16 37.30 -17.31
C SER A 563 23.35 36.68 -16.56
N ALA A 564 23.43 35.34 -16.51
CA ALA A 564 24.52 34.66 -15.82
C ALA A 564 25.85 34.81 -16.58
N ILE A 565 25.83 34.62 -17.90
CA ILE A 565 27.05 34.67 -18.71
C ILE A 565 27.54 36.11 -18.95
N SER A 566 26.69 37.13 -18.92
CA SER A 566 27.11 38.53 -19.07
C SER A 566 28.09 39.00 -17.98
N ARG A 567 28.15 38.27 -16.85
CA ARG A 567 29.06 38.52 -15.72
C ARG A 567 30.16 37.45 -15.60
N ALA A 568 30.15 36.43 -16.45
CA ALA A 568 31.11 35.35 -16.43
C ALA A 568 32.45 35.75 -17.09
N ARG A 569 33.51 34.99 -16.84
CA ARG A 569 34.85 35.17 -17.43
C ARG A 569 35.16 34.22 -18.57
N SER A 570 34.15 33.54 -19.13
CA SER A 570 34.33 32.60 -20.25
C SER A 570 34.16 33.34 -21.59
N PRO A 571 35.23 33.54 -22.38
CA PRO A 571 35.13 34.33 -23.61
C PRO A 571 34.17 33.72 -24.63
N GLU A 572 34.17 32.39 -24.76
CA GLU A 572 33.34 31.71 -25.77
C GLU A 572 31.84 31.74 -25.41
N ALA A 573 31.49 31.48 -24.15
CA ALA A 573 30.10 31.57 -23.69
C ALA A 573 29.55 33.00 -23.84
N VAL A 574 30.38 34.01 -23.53
CA VAL A 574 30.01 35.42 -23.67
C VAL A 574 29.86 35.80 -25.14
N ARG A 575 30.75 35.32 -26.03
CA ARG A 575 30.67 35.57 -27.47
C ARG A 575 29.35 35.06 -28.04
N LEU A 576 29.00 33.80 -27.75
CA LEU A 576 27.74 33.18 -28.16
C LEU A 576 26.52 33.88 -27.55
N GLY A 577 26.61 34.30 -26.29
CA GLY A 577 25.57 35.11 -25.66
C GLY A 577 25.37 36.48 -26.28
N ALA A 578 26.47 37.16 -26.63
CA ALA A 578 26.42 38.44 -27.31
C ALA A 578 25.77 38.29 -28.69
N GLU A 579 26.13 37.25 -29.44
CA GLU A 579 25.52 36.94 -30.72
C GLU A 579 24.00 36.73 -30.59
N LEU A 580 23.57 35.85 -29.68
CA LEU A 580 22.16 35.59 -29.42
C LEU A 580 21.41 36.86 -28.98
N PHE A 581 21.92 37.58 -27.99
CA PHE A 581 21.29 38.82 -27.50
C PHE A 581 21.08 39.82 -28.63
N ASN A 582 22.09 40.01 -29.47
CA ASN A 582 22.00 40.97 -30.56
C ASN A 582 21.03 40.51 -31.65
N ARG A 583 20.93 39.22 -31.93
CA ARG A 583 19.92 38.68 -32.84
C ARG A 583 18.50 38.86 -32.29
N LEU A 584 18.30 38.61 -30.99
CA LEU A 584 17.03 38.86 -30.32
C LEU A 584 16.67 40.35 -30.34
N TYR A 585 17.64 41.22 -30.05
CA TYR A 585 17.48 42.66 -30.09
C TYR A 585 17.11 43.15 -31.50
N ASP A 586 17.83 42.69 -32.54
CA ASP A 586 17.60 43.11 -33.92
C ASP A 586 16.27 42.54 -34.47
N THR A 587 15.78 41.42 -33.92
CA THR A 587 14.50 40.77 -34.28
C THR A 587 13.29 41.44 -33.63
N ASP A 588 13.31 41.57 -32.30
CA ASP A 588 12.27 42.27 -31.55
C ASP A 588 12.88 43.04 -30.36
N PRO A 589 13.24 44.32 -30.54
CA PRO A 589 13.87 45.11 -29.48
C PRO A 589 13.02 45.20 -28.21
N ALA A 590 11.69 45.13 -28.33
CA ALA A 590 10.78 45.22 -27.19
C ALA A 590 10.95 44.04 -26.21
N SER A 591 11.20 42.85 -26.75
CA SER A 591 11.31 41.57 -26.02
C SER A 591 12.48 41.55 -25.02
N VAL A 592 13.59 42.21 -25.32
CA VAL A 592 14.79 42.25 -24.45
C VAL A 592 14.78 43.43 -23.47
N GLY A 593 13.77 44.29 -23.49
CA GLY A 593 13.85 45.55 -22.74
C GLY A 593 13.72 45.41 -21.23
N ASP A 594 13.19 44.27 -20.74
CA ASP A 594 13.09 43.95 -19.31
C ASP A 594 14.40 43.38 -18.76
N MET A 595 15.38 43.11 -19.64
CA MET A 595 16.72 42.70 -19.22
C MET A 595 17.48 43.88 -18.56
N PRO A 596 18.41 43.61 -17.63
CA PRO A 596 19.22 44.63 -16.97
C PRO A 596 19.97 45.55 -17.97
N LYS A 597 20.00 46.86 -17.72
CA LYS A 597 20.54 47.85 -18.68
C LYS A 597 22.06 47.74 -18.87
N ASP A 598 22.78 47.43 -17.79
CA ASP A 598 24.19 47.07 -17.79
C ASP A 598 24.48 45.86 -18.69
N MET A 599 23.64 44.83 -18.63
CA MET A 599 23.73 43.65 -19.51
C MET A 599 23.46 43.99 -20.98
N GLN A 600 22.40 44.76 -21.26
CA GLN A 600 22.10 45.19 -22.63
C GLN A 600 23.27 46.00 -23.20
N GLY A 601 23.78 46.96 -22.43
CA GLY A 601 24.93 47.78 -22.82
C GLY A 601 26.19 46.96 -23.04
N PHE A 602 26.44 45.95 -22.20
CA PHE A 602 27.56 45.04 -22.35
C PHE A 602 27.49 44.28 -23.68
N TYR A 603 26.40 43.59 -23.98
CA TYR A 603 26.28 42.79 -25.20
C TYR A 603 26.28 43.62 -26.48
N LEU A 604 25.66 44.81 -26.46
CA LEU A 604 25.73 45.75 -27.59
C LEU A 604 27.16 46.25 -27.82
N THR A 605 27.92 46.49 -26.75
CA THR A 605 29.32 46.93 -26.85
C THR A 605 30.24 45.81 -27.32
N VAL A 606 30.05 44.57 -26.86
CA VAL A 606 30.79 43.41 -27.37
C VAL A 606 30.62 43.26 -28.88
N LYS A 607 29.38 43.35 -29.40
CA LYS A 607 29.10 43.29 -30.84
C LYS A 607 29.80 44.42 -31.59
N GLN A 608 29.64 45.67 -31.15
CA GLN A 608 30.25 46.82 -31.83
C GLN A 608 31.78 46.72 -31.92
N LEU A 609 32.44 46.33 -30.82
CA LEU A 609 33.90 46.18 -30.78
C LEU A 609 34.36 45.04 -31.71
N THR A 610 33.61 43.94 -31.73
CA THR A 610 33.89 42.79 -32.60
C THR A 610 33.67 43.15 -34.07
N ASP A 611 32.58 43.84 -34.41
CA ASP A 611 32.27 44.35 -35.76
C ASP A 611 33.33 45.36 -36.26
N SER A 612 33.99 46.06 -35.34
CA SER A 612 35.11 46.97 -35.62
C SER A 612 36.45 46.26 -35.88
N GLY A 613 36.47 44.92 -35.86
CA GLY A 613 37.65 44.10 -36.11
C GLY A 613 38.49 43.77 -34.86
N MET A 614 38.00 44.08 -33.65
CA MET A 614 38.65 43.65 -32.39
C MET A 614 38.45 42.14 -32.18
N SER A 615 39.45 41.45 -31.62
CA SER A 615 39.28 40.04 -31.25
C SER A 615 38.20 39.87 -30.18
N SER A 616 37.46 38.76 -30.20
CA SER A 616 36.35 38.54 -29.27
C SER A 616 36.79 38.62 -27.79
N GLU A 617 37.96 38.10 -27.45
CA GLU A 617 38.50 38.17 -26.08
C GLU A 617 38.75 39.62 -25.62
N MET A 618 39.40 40.43 -26.47
CA MET A 618 39.66 41.84 -26.17
C MET A 618 38.37 42.66 -26.16
N ALA A 619 37.43 42.37 -27.07
CA ALA A 619 36.13 43.02 -27.13
C ALA A 619 35.32 42.76 -25.85
N ILE A 620 35.35 41.55 -25.32
CA ILE A 620 34.68 41.16 -24.08
C ILE A 620 35.30 41.85 -22.88
N GLU A 621 36.63 41.81 -22.74
CA GLU A 621 37.34 42.46 -21.63
C GLU A 621 37.10 43.98 -21.63
N GLN A 622 37.22 44.60 -22.81
CA GLN A 622 36.99 46.03 -22.98
C GLN A 622 35.53 46.39 -22.68
N ALA A 623 34.55 45.63 -23.20
CA ALA A 623 33.15 45.85 -22.90
C ALA A 623 32.87 45.72 -21.39
N GLN A 624 33.46 44.74 -20.71
CA GLN A 624 33.29 44.53 -19.27
C GLN A 624 33.83 45.71 -18.44
N ASN A 625 34.96 46.28 -18.86
CA ASN A 625 35.53 47.47 -18.22
C ASN A 625 34.70 48.73 -18.51
N LEU A 626 34.15 48.85 -19.71
CA LEU A 626 33.32 49.98 -20.13
C LEU A 626 31.92 49.96 -19.48
N THR A 627 31.36 48.79 -19.14
CA THR A 627 30.00 48.70 -18.60
C THR A 627 29.93 48.37 -17.11
N TYR A 628 30.71 47.40 -16.63
CA TYR A 628 30.64 46.92 -15.25
C TYR A 628 31.74 47.50 -14.35
N ASN A 629 32.97 47.69 -14.85
CA ASN A 629 34.13 48.12 -14.05
C ASN A 629 34.57 49.56 -14.34
N GLN A 630 33.63 50.50 -14.48
CA GLN A 630 33.95 51.88 -14.84
C GLN A 630 34.77 52.60 -13.75
N THR A 631 35.96 53.08 -14.11
CA THR A 631 36.81 53.91 -13.25
C THR A 631 36.27 55.34 -13.12
N ASP A 632 36.63 56.05 -12.04
CA ASP A 632 36.22 57.45 -11.86
C ASP A 632 36.82 58.38 -12.94
N ALA A 633 38.01 58.03 -13.45
CA ALA A 633 38.61 58.71 -14.59
C ALA A 633 37.76 58.58 -15.86
N LEU A 634 37.26 57.38 -16.17
CA LEU A 634 36.37 57.16 -17.30
C LEU A 634 35.06 57.94 -17.13
N LYS A 635 34.46 57.93 -15.94
CA LYS A 635 33.22 58.69 -15.67
C LYS A 635 33.42 60.20 -15.88
N ALA A 636 34.54 60.75 -15.43
CA ALA A 636 34.88 62.17 -15.66
C ALA A 636 35.10 62.47 -17.15
N GLN A 637 35.76 61.57 -17.88
CA GLN A 637 35.95 61.69 -19.33
C GLN A 637 34.62 61.66 -20.09
N LEU A 638 33.70 60.75 -19.73
CA LEU A 638 32.39 60.67 -20.35
C LEU A 638 31.58 61.95 -20.11
N ALA A 639 31.57 62.47 -18.87
CA ALA A 639 30.92 63.74 -18.55
C ALA A 639 31.49 64.92 -19.36
N SER A 640 32.81 64.97 -19.55
CA SER A 640 33.46 65.96 -20.42
C SER A 640 33.01 65.80 -21.88
N THR A 641 32.97 64.57 -22.39
CA THR A 641 32.54 64.26 -23.77
C THR A 641 31.11 64.70 -24.04
N GLN A 642 30.20 64.54 -23.06
CA GLN A 642 28.80 64.95 -23.17
C GLN A 642 28.62 66.47 -23.35
N SER A 643 29.61 67.28 -22.99
CA SER A 643 29.57 68.73 -23.17
C SER A 643 29.95 69.19 -24.59
N THR A 644 30.62 68.31 -25.37
CA THR A 644 31.13 68.63 -26.71
C THR A 644 30.02 68.87 -27.73
N LYS A 645 30.35 69.58 -28.83
CA LYS A 645 29.39 69.88 -29.90
C LYS A 645 29.09 68.64 -30.72
N GLU A 646 30.10 67.79 -30.92
CA GLU A 646 30.07 66.55 -31.67
C GLU A 646 29.09 65.57 -31.01
N TYR A 647 29.22 65.36 -29.70
CA TYR A 647 28.28 64.53 -28.93
C TYR A 647 26.83 65.00 -29.05
N LYS A 648 26.59 66.32 -28.89
CA LYS A 648 25.24 66.89 -29.00
C LYS A 648 24.64 66.68 -30.39
N LYS A 649 25.45 66.75 -31.44
CA LYS A 649 25.03 66.47 -32.82
C LYS A 649 24.67 64.99 -33.00
N ASP A 650 25.47 64.07 -32.50
CA ASP A 650 25.20 62.63 -32.62
C ASP A 650 23.97 62.20 -31.81
N ARG A 651 23.78 62.79 -30.62
CA ARG A 651 22.56 62.63 -29.82
C ARG A 651 21.32 63.12 -30.56
N SER A 652 21.39 64.25 -31.27
CA SER A 652 20.28 64.76 -32.09
C SER A 652 19.94 63.79 -33.21
N LYS A 653 20.93 63.30 -33.96
CA LYS A 653 20.72 62.30 -35.02
C LYS A 653 20.12 60.99 -34.47
N ALA A 654 20.53 60.58 -33.27
CA ALA A 654 19.98 59.41 -32.61
C ALA A 654 18.48 59.62 -32.31
N MET A 655 18.10 60.80 -31.83
CA MET A 655 16.71 61.19 -31.57
C MET A 655 15.87 61.20 -32.86
N ASP A 656 16.37 61.77 -33.95
CA ASP A 656 15.67 61.81 -35.24
C ASP A 656 15.39 60.38 -35.76
N SER A 657 16.32 59.47 -35.52
CA SER A 657 16.14 58.05 -35.81
C SER A 657 15.08 57.38 -34.93
N ALA A 658 14.90 57.82 -33.68
CA ALA A 658 13.84 57.32 -32.81
C ALA A 658 12.46 57.78 -33.29
N VAL A 659 12.34 59.05 -33.69
CA VAL A 659 11.11 59.60 -34.29
C VAL A 659 10.78 58.88 -35.59
N SER A 660 11.76 58.67 -36.46
CA SER A 660 11.58 57.95 -37.72
C SER A 660 11.07 56.52 -37.52
N ASN A 661 11.48 55.86 -36.43
CA ASN A 661 11.02 54.51 -36.10
C ASN A 661 9.59 54.47 -35.55
N MET A 662 9.07 55.59 -35.02
CA MET A 662 7.69 55.71 -34.55
C MET A 662 6.73 56.16 -35.66
N ALA A 663 7.28 56.73 -36.74
CA ALA A 663 6.49 57.26 -37.83
C ALA A 663 5.79 56.16 -38.64
N GLN A 664 4.59 56.44 -39.13
CA GLN A 664 3.80 55.51 -39.95
C GLN A 664 3.76 55.93 -41.41
N TRP A 665 3.79 54.93 -42.30
CA TRP A 665 3.74 55.14 -43.74
C TRP A 665 2.37 55.73 -44.16
N PHE A 666 2.38 56.85 -44.91
CA PHE A 666 1.22 57.66 -45.32
C PHE A 666 0.57 58.57 -44.25
N ARG A 667 1.24 58.85 -43.13
CA ARG A 667 0.78 59.76 -42.08
C ARG A 667 1.63 61.04 -41.99
N TRP A 668 1.02 62.15 -41.56
CA TRP A 668 1.74 63.40 -41.26
C TRP A 668 2.15 63.40 -39.79
N ASP A 669 3.37 62.94 -39.52
CA ASP A 669 3.90 62.78 -38.17
C ASP A 669 4.69 64.01 -37.69
N PRO A 670 4.64 64.35 -36.39
CA PRO A 670 5.38 65.45 -35.79
C PRO A 670 6.89 65.21 -35.79
N SER A 671 7.68 66.30 -35.82
CA SER A 671 9.14 66.27 -35.75
C SER A 671 9.64 66.49 -34.32
N ALA A 672 10.79 65.90 -33.99
CA ALA A 672 11.47 66.17 -32.73
C ALA A 672 11.87 67.64 -32.56
N ASP A 673 11.94 68.42 -33.64
CA ASP A 673 12.31 69.85 -33.65
C ASP A 673 11.11 70.80 -33.60
N ASP A 674 9.88 70.27 -33.59
CA ASP A 674 8.68 71.09 -33.48
C ASP A 674 8.66 71.91 -32.18
N GLN A 675 8.02 73.07 -32.23
CA GLN A 675 7.85 73.96 -31.07
C GLN A 675 6.65 73.58 -30.19
N THR A 676 6.07 72.40 -30.40
CA THR A 676 4.94 71.91 -29.61
C THR A 676 5.37 71.47 -28.21
N PRO A 677 4.50 71.61 -27.18
CA PRO A 677 4.78 71.12 -25.83
C PRO A 677 5.14 69.62 -25.79
N GLU A 678 4.53 68.82 -26.65
CA GLU A 678 4.72 67.38 -26.72
C GLU A 678 6.11 67.04 -27.31
N ALA A 679 6.51 67.68 -28.40
CA ALA A 679 7.84 67.50 -29.00
C ALA A 679 8.96 67.95 -28.04
N ALA A 680 8.77 69.05 -27.31
CA ALA A 680 9.73 69.51 -26.30
C ALA A 680 9.89 68.49 -25.16
N ARG A 681 8.79 67.88 -24.68
CA ARG A 681 8.83 66.84 -23.65
C ARG A 681 9.53 65.57 -24.15
N PHE A 682 9.19 65.11 -25.36
CA PHE A 682 9.85 63.96 -25.99
C PHE A 682 11.36 64.20 -26.12
N ARG A 683 11.76 65.37 -26.65
CA ARG A 683 13.16 65.77 -26.82
C ARG A 683 13.93 65.73 -25.50
N ASN A 684 13.36 66.29 -24.43
CA ASN A 684 14.00 66.32 -23.12
C ASN A 684 14.17 64.90 -22.53
N ASP A 685 13.13 64.07 -22.60
CA ASP A 685 13.17 62.69 -22.12
C ASP A 685 14.19 61.86 -22.92
N TYR A 686 14.17 61.96 -24.25
CA TYR A 686 15.10 61.26 -25.12
C TYR A 686 16.54 61.65 -24.81
N GLN A 687 16.83 62.96 -24.71
CA GLN A 687 18.17 63.45 -24.43
C GLN A 687 18.68 62.97 -23.06
N ALA A 688 17.83 63.00 -22.03
CA ALA A 688 18.19 62.51 -20.71
C ALA A 688 18.48 61.01 -20.70
N LEU A 689 17.63 60.21 -21.36
CA LEU A 689 17.83 58.77 -21.48
C LEU A 689 19.07 58.43 -22.30
N TYR A 690 19.33 59.14 -23.40
CA TYR A 690 20.54 58.99 -24.19
C TYR A 690 21.80 59.27 -23.37
N ASP A 691 21.80 60.35 -22.58
CA ASP A 691 22.93 60.69 -21.71
C ASP A 691 23.16 59.67 -20.58
N ILE A 692 22.10 59.01 -20.10
CA ILE A 692 22.21 57.90 -19.15
C ILE A 692 22.79 56.67 -19.84
N ASN A 693 22.21 56.25 -20.96
CA ASN A 693 22.63 55.05 -21.69
C ASN A 693 24.06 55.19 -22.23
N TYR A 694 24.46 56.37 -22.69
CA TYR A 694 25.83 56.66 -23.11
C TYR A 694 26.84 56.46 -21.97
N ARG A 695 26.46 56.81 -20.74
CA ARG A 695 27.26 56.50 -19.56
C ARG A 695 27.23 55.02 -19.23
N THR A 696 26.07 54.37 -19.29
CA THR A 696 25.92 52.92 -19.03
C THR A 696 26.75 52.06 -20.00
N THR A 697 26.88 52.48 -21.25
CA THR A 697 27.64 51.78 -22.29
C THR A 697 29.12 52.20 -22.35
N GLY A 698 29.60 52.98 -21.38
CA GLY A 698 31.00 53.43 -21.31
C GLY A 698 31.42 54.37 -22.45
N GLY A 699 30.48 55.10 -23.05
CA GLY A 699 30.72 56.04 -24.15
C GLY A 699 30.44 55.47 -25.55
N ASN A 700 29.85 54.28 -25.64
CA ASN A 700 29.43 53.72 -26.91
C ASN A 700 28.13 54.38 -27.40
N ALA A 701 28.25 55.28 -28.38
CA ALA A 701 27.15 56.03 -28.97
C ALA A 701 26.11 55.14 -29.68
N ASP A 702 26.54 54.08 -30.37
CA ASP A 702 25.63 53.18 -31.10
C ASP A 702 24.79 52.34 -30.15
N ALA A 703 25.42 51.78 -29.11
CA ALA A 703 24.72 51.07 -28.04
C ALA A 703 23.78 52.02 -27.29
N ALA A 704 24.21 53.25 -27.01
CA ALA A 704 23.39 54.26 -26.36
C ALA A 704 22.16 54.61 -27.20
N LYS A 705 22.32 54.81 -28.51
CA LYS A 705 21.21 55.03 -29.45
C LYS A 705 20.23 53.85 -29.42
N LYS A 706 20.71 52.62 -29.60
CA LYS A 706 19.88 51.41 -29.58
C LYS A 706 19.09 51.31 -28.26
N MET A 707 19.76 51.35 -27.11
CA MET A 707 19.10 51.27 -25.80
C MET A 707 18.11 52.42 -25.56
N THR A 708 18.40 53.61 -26.07
CA THR A 708 17.49 54.77 -25.93
C THR A 708 16.26 54.59 -26.79
N ASN A 709 16.41 54.26 -28.07
CA ASN A 709 15.28 54.03 -28.98
C ASN A 709 14.32 52.98 -28.43
N GLN A 710 14.86 51.87 -27.92
CA GLN A 710 14.06 50.83 -27.29
C GLN A 710 13.32 51.32 -26.03
N GLN A 711 14.01 52.00 -25.12
CA GLN A 711 13.39 52.50 -23.87
C GLN A 711 12.31 53.55 -24.14
N VAL A 712 12.58 54.43 -25.10
CA VAL A 712 11.63 55.47 -25.51
C VAL A 712 10.42 54.82 -26.17
N ALA A 713 10.58 53.82 -27.05
CA ALA A 713 9.46 53.10 -27.67
C ALA A 713 8.51 52.39 -26.68
N ARG A 714 8.91 52.17 -25.41
CA ARG A 714 8.03 51.62 -24.35
C ARG A 714 7.11 52.65 -23.72
N THR A 715 7.45 53.93 -23.83
CA THR A 715 6.76 55.02 -23.12
C THR A 715 6.43 56.18 -24.01
N TRP A 716 6.82 56.17 -25.28
CA TRP A 716 6.54 57.21 -26.24
C TRP A 716 6.19 56.56 -27.56
N SER A 717 5.17 57.10 -28.20
CA SER A 717 4.79 56.80 -29.57
C SER A 717 4.13 58.05 -30.16
N ILE A 718 3.94 58.03 -31.47
CA ILE A 718 3.11 59.00 -32.15
C ILE A 718 1.71 58.39 -32.25
N SER A 719 0.78 58.87 -31.43
CA SER A 719 -0.55 58.26 -31.28
C SER A 719 -1.61 59.01 -32.09
N GLU A 720 -2.57 58.27 -32.67
CA GLU A 720 -3.82 58.81 -33.25
C GLU A 720 -5.02 58.55 -32.34
N VAL A 721 -4.82 58.07 -31.10
CA VAL A 721 -5.92 57.70 -30.22
C VAL A 721 -6.89 58.87 -29.97
N ASN A 722 -6.41 60.11 -30.07
CA ASN A 722 -7.21 61.33 -29.94
C ASN A 722 -7.58 61.97 -31.29
N GLY A 723 -7.43 61.27 -32.42
CA GLY A 723 -7.84 61.72 -33.75
C GLY A 723 -6.71 62.26 -34.65
N ASP A 724 -5.75 63.00 -34.09
CA ASP A 724 -4.60 63.55 -34.83
C ASP A 724 -3.27 62.96 -34.34
N ALA A 725 -2.29 62.88 -35.24
CA ALA A 725 -0.96 62.38 -34.96
C ALA A 725 -0.15 63.30 -34.04
N LYS A 726 0.08 62.86 -32.79
CA LYS A 726 0.86 63.63 -31.80
C LYS A 726 1.79 62.75 -30.98
N PHE A 727 2.94 63.29 -30.58
CA PHE A 727 3.77 62.64 -29.57
C PHE A 727 2.98 62.48 -28.27
N MET A 728 2.90 61.25 -27.78
CA MET A 728 2.19 60.94 -26.55
C MET A 728 3.09 60.13 -25.63
N LYS A 729 3.37 60.69 -24.45
CA LYS A 729 4.02 59.93 -23.38
C LYS A 729 3.02 58.95 -22.79
N TYR A 730 3.46 57.73 -22.53
CA TYR A 730 2.65 56.58 -22.18
C TYR A 730 1.54 56.30 -23.18
N ALA A 731 1.79 56.49 -24.48
CA ALA A 731 0.79 56.18 -25.51
C ALA A 731 0.24 54.75 -25.36
N PRO A 732 -1.08 54.51 -25.56
CA PRO A 732 -1.67 53.18 -25.45
C PRO A 732 -0.95 52.14 -26.30
N GLU A 733 -0.59 52.48 -27.54
CA GLU A 733 0.13 51.59 -28.43
C GLU A 733 1.59 51.31 -28.00
N ALA A 734 2.19 52.18 -27.19
CA ALA A 734 3.53 51.97 -26.62
C ALA A 734 3.49 51.06 -25.38
N LEU A 735 2.50 51.27 -24.50
CA LEU A 735 2.31 50.47 -23.29
C LEU A 735 1.76 49.07 -23.56
N TYR A 736 0.93 48.94 -24.60
CA TYR A 736 0.22 47.72 -24.96
C TYR A 736 0.60 47.26 -26.38
N ASN A 737 1.89 47.11 -26.67
CA ASN A 737 2.45 46.78 -27.98
C ASN A 737 2.31 45.28 -28.36
N TYR A 738 1.11 44.74 -28.19
CA TYR A 738 0.71 43.37 -28.51
C TYR A 738 -0.70 43.37 -29.08
N GLY A 739 -1.14 42.24 -29.65
CA GLY A 739 -2.45 42.15 -30.30
C GLY A 739 -2.53 42.83 -31.68
N PRO A 740 -3.74 42.92 -32.28
CA PRO A 740 -3.92 43.38 -33.66
C PRO A 740 -3.61 44.87 -33.85
N SER A 741 -2.88 45.24 -34.90
CA SER A 741 -2.50 46.66 -35.14
C SER A 741 -3.68 47.63 -35.02
N GLY A 742 -3.52 48.69 -34.22
CA GLY A 742 -4.51 49.75 -34.03
C GLY A 742 -5.70 49.41 -33.11
N TRP A 743 -5.69 48.24 -32.46
CA TRP A 743 -6.82 47.81 -31.61
C TRP A 743 -7.14 48.76 -30.46
N GLN A 744 -6.14 49.43 -29.87
CA GLN A 744 -6.31 50.36 -28.76
C GLN A 744 -7.09 51.60 -29.21
N ALA A 745 -6.73 52.16 -30.37
CA ALA A 745 -7.43 53.31 -30.96
C ALA A 745 -8.85 52.91 -31.39
N ALA A 746 -9.02 51.70 -31.94
CA ALA A 746 -10.33 51.17 -32.30
C ALA A 746 -11.24 50.94 -31.07
N GLN A 747 -10.68 50.38 -29.98
CA GLN A 747 -11.39 50.19 -28.71
C GLN A 747 -11.81 51.55 -28.13
N TRP A 748 -10.86 52.48 -28.00
CA TRP A 748 -11.16 53.82 -27.48
C TRP A 748 -12.20 54.53 -28.33
N LYS A 749 -12.14 54.43 -29.67
CA LYS A 749 -13.15 55.01 -30.55
C LYS A 749 -14.55 54.47 -30.27
N ALA A 750 -14.69 53.16 -30.07
CA ALA A 750 -15.97 52.52 -29.75
C ALA A 750 -16.50 52.94 -28.36
N GLU A 751 -15.64 52.90 -27.35
CA GLU A 751 -16.00 53.28 -25.97
C GLU A 751 -16.27 54.79 -25.85
N LYS A 752 -15.51 55.63 -26.56
CA LYS A 752 -15.76 57.08 -26.71
C LYS A 752 -17.14 57.34 -27.29
N GLU A 753 -17.55 56.62 -28.35
CA GLU A 753 -18.90 56.74 -28.92
C GLU A 753 -19.96 56.34 -27.88
N GLN A 754 -19.75 55.24 -27.15
CA GLN A 754 -20.67 54.80 -26.10
C GLN A 754 -20.76 55.81 -24.94
N LEU A 755 -19.66 56.45 -24.53
CA LEU A 755 -19.66 57.48 -23.50
C LEU A 755 -20.37 58.77 -23.96
N MET A 756 -20.12 59.19 -25.20
CA MET A 756 -20.71 60.42 -25.75
C MET A 756 -22.21 60.29 -26.02
N TYR A 757 -22.69 59.11 -26.42
CA TYR A 757 -24.06 58.95 -26.91
C TYR A 757 -24.90 57.90 -26.14
N GLY A 758 -24.25 56.99 -25.42
CA GLY A 758 -24.87 55.84 -24.73
C GLY A 758 -25.42 54.78 -25.68
N ASP A 759 -26.24 53.87 -25.14
CA ASP A 759 -26.89 52.82 -25.94
C ASP A 759 -27.96 53.42 -26.88
N ARG A 760 -27.87 53.12 -28.18
CA ARG A 760 -28.85 53.58 -29.19
C ARG A 760 -30.22 52.95 -28.94
N GLN A 761 -31.24 53.75 -28.62
CA GLN A 761 -32.60 53.26 -28.35
C GLN A 761 -33.71 53.87 -29.24
N ALA A 762 -33.50 54.96 -30.01
CA ALA A 762 -34.57 55.56 -30.83
C ALA A 762 -34.11 56.39 -32.05
N THR A 763 -34.94 56.46 -33.09
CA THR A 763 -34.82 57.34 -34.28
C THR A 763 -35.39 58.72 -33.99
N ILE A 764 -34.64 59.80 -34.22
CA ILE A 764 -35.10 61.18 -34.01
C ILE A 764 -35.60 61.75 -35.35
N THR A 765 -36.82 62.28 -35.34
CA THR A 765 -37.49 62.84 -36.53
C THR A 765 -37.67 64.34 -36.33
N THR A 766 -37.02 65.18 -37.14
CA THR A 766 -37.06 66.65 -36.97
C THR A 766 -37.85 67.31 -38.10
N SER A 767 -38.84 68.14 -37.75
CA SER A 767 -39.69 68.82 -38.74
C SER A 767 -39.04 70.11 -39.29
N PRO A 768 -39.28 70.49 -40.56
CA PRO A 768 -38.74 71.72 -41.16
C PRO A 768 -39.06 73.00 -40.37
N THR A 769 -40.20 73.02 -39.67
CA THR A 769 -40.68 74.13 -38.84
C THR A 769 -39.80 74.37 -37.61
N GLN A 770 -39.20 73.32 -37.04
CA GLN A 770 -38.27 73.44 -35.90
C GLN A 770 -36.87 73.93 -36.32
N LEU A 771 -36.54 73.84 -37.61
CA LEU A 771 -35.27 74.31 -38.18
C LEU A 771 -35.36 75.74 -38.75
N GLY A 772 -36.49 76.42 -38.57
CA GLY A 772 -36.67 77.82 -38.99
C GLY A 772 -36.98 78.02 -40.49
N ILE A 773 -37.30 76.95 -41.23
CA ILE A 773 -37.68 77.04 -42.64
C ILE A 773 -39.17 77.42 -42.72
N THR A 774 -39.47 78.66 -43.12
CA THR A 774 -40.85 79.22 -43.09
C THR A 774 -41.57 79.25 -44.44
N SER A 775 -40.95 78.77 -45.54
CA SER A 775 -41.67 78.53 -46.81
C SER A 775 -40.95 77.52 -47.71
N GLY A 776 -41.72 76.63 -48.34
CA GLY A 776 -41.27 75.54 -49.22
C GLY A 776 -41.42 74.13 -48.61
N SER A 777 -41.83 73.15 -49.42
CA SER A 777 -41.95 71.74 -49.02
C SER A 777 -40.57 71.10 -48.87
N ALA A 778 -39.97 71.19 -47.69
CA ALA A 778 -38.76 70.46 -47.35
C ALA A 778 -39.13 69.09 -46.73
N PRO A 779 -38.45 67.99 -47.12
CA PRO A 779 -38.69 66.68 -46.53
C PRO A 779 -38.27 66.65 -45.05
N VAL A 780 -38.94 65.81 -44.27
CA VAL A 780 -38.57 65.50 -42.88
C VAL A 780 -37.19 64.85 -42.88
N ILE A 781 -36.28 65.38 -42.06
CA ILE A 781 -34.94 64.80 -41.91
C ILE A 781 -34.99 63.80 -40.75
N GLU A 782 -34.87 62.52 -41.07
CA GLU A 782 -34.64 61.47 -40.09
C GLU A 782 -33.14 61.42 -39.77
N THR A 783 -32.78 61.66 -38.51
CA THR A 783 -31.41 61.54 -38.03
C THR A 783 -31.29 60.36 -37.09
N LYS A 784 -30.27 59.53 -37.32
CA LYS A 784 -29.87 58.43 -36.44
C LYS A 784 -28.80 58.84 -35.44
N THR A 785 -28.42 60.12 -35.42
CA THR A 785 -27.36 60.65 -34.55
C THR A 785 -27.99 61.03 -33.19
N PRO A 786 -27.64 60.35 -32.09
CA PRO A 786 -28.15 60.69 -30.76
C PRO A 786 -27.68 62.09 -30.34
N GLU A 787 -28.46 62.79 -29.52
CA GLU A 787 -27.96 64.00 -28.85
C GLU A 787 -26.76 63.62 -27.97
N SER A 788 -25.67 64.38 -28.08
CA SER A 788 -24.49 64.13 -27.26
C SER A 788 -24.81 64.38 -25.79
N ARG A 789 -24.50 63.41 -24.94
CA ARG A 789 -24.63 63.51 -23.48
C ARG A 789 -23.58 64.44 -22.86
N ILE A 790 -22.56 64.81 -23.64
CA ILE A 790 -21.39 65.54 -23.18
C ILE A 790 -21.19 66.75 -24.11
N GLY A 791 -21.17 67.96 -23.54
CA GLY A 791 -21.08 69.21 -24.29
C GLY A 791 -19.70 69.53 -24.88
N GLY A 792 -18.89 68.52 -25.20
CA GLY A 792 -17.51 68.67 -25.69
C GLY A 792 -16.95 67.37 -26.27
N GLU A 793 -15.73 67.44 -26.80
CA GLU A 793 -15.04 66.29 -27.35
C GLU A 793 -14.29 65.51 -26.25
N LEU A 794 -14.39 64.18 -26.26
CA LEU A 794 -13.62 63.33 -25.36
C LEU A 794 -12.23 63.01 -25.92
N GLU A 795 -11.23 63.13 -25.08
CA GLU A 795 -9.85 62.69 -25.35
C GLU A 795 -9.29 61.96 -24.13
N ILE A 796 -8.34 61.05 -24.35
CA ILE A 796 -7.57 60.46 -23.26
C ILE A 796 -6.27 61.23 -23.07
N THR A 797 -5.94 61.51 -21.82
CA THR A 797 -4.70 62.20 -21.46
C THR A 797 -3.91 61.36 -20.45
N PRO A 798 -2.60 61.13 -20.69
CA PRO A 798 -1.74 60.45 -19.74
C PRO A 798 -1.42 61.40 -18.58
N ASP A 799 -1.50 60.89 -17.35
CA ASP A 799 -1.22 61.64 -16.13
C ASP A 799 -0.26 60.90 -15.20
N VAL A 800 -0.12 61.38 -13.96
CA VAL A 800 0.79 60.78 -12.96
C VAL A 800 0.43 59.32 -12.67
N LEU A 801 -0.85 58.96 -12.73
CA LEU A 801 -1.32 57.61 -12.44
C LEU A 801 -1.12 56.66 -13.62
N THR A 802 -1.17 57.16 -14.87
CA THR A 802 -0.95 56.36 -16.08
C THR A 802 0.36 55.58 -16.03
N SER A 803 1.44 56.21 -15.55
CA SER A 803 2.75 55.57 -15.41
C SER A 803 2.77 54.34 -14.46
N ARG A 804 1.80 54.23 -13.56
CA ARG A 804 1.71 53.16 -12.55
C ARG A 804 0.57 52.17 -12.82
N GLN A 805 -0.54 52.66 -13.35
CA GLN A 805 -1.78 51.90 -13.48
C GLN A 805 -2.10 51.49 -14.92
N GLY A 806 -1.48 52.17 -15.90
CA GLY A 806 -1.73 51.98 -17.34
C GLY A 806 -3.08 52.53 -17.81
N ASP A 807 -3.79 53.27 -16.96
CA ASP A 807 -5.07 53.90 -17.30
C ASP A 807 -4.90 55.41 -17.56
N TYR A 808 -5.85 55.97 -18.31
CA TYR A 808 -5.78 57.32 -18.83
C TYR A 808 -6.94 58.14 -18.27
N ALA A 809 -6.67 59.39 -17.92
CA ALA A 809 -7.75 60.31 -17.57
C ALA A 809 -8.58 60.60 -18.82
N ILE A 810 -9.90 60.48 -18.71
CA ILE A 810 -10.81 60.90 -19.78
C ILE A 810 -11.09 62.39 -19.58
N MET A 811 -10.73 63.19 -20.57
CA MET A 811 -10.87 64.64 -20.54
C MET A 811 -11.96 65.07 -21.52
N VAL A 812 -12.69 66.12 -21.16
CA VAL A 812 -13.66 66.80 -22.01
C VAL A 812 -13.03 68.11 -22.48
N ARG A 813 -12.81 68.23 -23.79
CA ARG A 813 -12.38 69.45 -24.47
C ARG A 813 -13.60 70.21 -24.98
N THR A 814 -13.80 71.42 -24.49
CA THR A 814 -14.87 72.33 -24.91
C THR A 814 -14.28 73.57 -25.56
N LYS A 815 -14.97 74.11 -26.57
CA LYS A 815 -14.67 75.44 -27.14
C LYS A 815 -15.75 76.41 -26.69
N ASP A 816 -15.35 77.55 -26.16
CA ASP A 816 -16.28 78.64 -25.90
C ASP A 816 -16.64 79.41 -27.19
N LYS A 817 -17.48 80.44 -27.07
CA LYS A 817 -17.98 81.24 -28.20
C LYS A 817 -16.88 82.02 -28.93
N ASP A 818 -15.75 82.25 -28.27
CA ASP A 818 -14.59 82.96 -28.80
C ASP A 818 -13.51 82.00 -29.34
N GLY A 819 -13.77 80.69 -29.30
CA GLY A 819 -12.88 79.64 -29.78
C GLY A 819 -11.77 79.27 -28.80
N ILE A 820 -11.84 79.72 -27.54
CA ILE A 820 -10.86 79.36 -26.51
C ILE A 820 -11.18 77.95 -26.02
N GLU A 821 -10.15 77.10 -26.01
CA GLU A 821 -10.25 75.70 -25.59
C GLU A 821 -10.11 75.58 -24.06
N ALA A 822 -11.05 74.89 -23.42
CA ALA A 822 -10.98 74.47 -22.03
C ALA A 822 -11.00 72.94 -21.95
N VAL A 823 -10.16 72.36 -21.10
CA VAL A 823 -10.02 70.91 -20.91
C VAL A 823 -10.23 70.58 -19.44
N GLN A 824 -11.19 69.70 -19.12
CA GLN A 824 -11.51 69.29 -17.75
C GLN A 824 -11.74 67.77 -17.67
N PRO A 825 -11.50 67.11 -16.51
CA PRO A 825 -11.81 65.69 -16.38
C PRO A 825 -13.30 65.40 -16.56
N LEU A 826 -13.61 64.28 -17.21
CA LEU A 826 -14.96 63.74 -17.21
C LEU A 826 -15.23 63.07 -15.86
N TYR A 827 -16.35 63.37 -15.23
CA TYR A 827 -16.71 62.81 -13.92
C TYR A 827 -17.87 61.83 -14.04
N ASP A 828 -17.84 60.77 -13.21
CA ASP A 828 -18.96 59.85 -13.04
C ASP A 828 -20.10 60.49 -12.21
N LYS A 829 -21.20 59.74 -12.05
CA LYS A 829 -22.37 60.15 -11.24
C LYS A 829 -22.06 60.40 -9.75
N PHE A 830 -20.89 59.99 -9.27
CA PHE A 830 -20.42 60.17 -7.90
C PHE A 830 -19.33 61.25 -7.78
N GLY A 831 -19.06 62.00 -8.86
CA GLY A 831 -18.05 63.05 -8.87
C GLY A 831 -16.61 62.54 -8.92
N ARG A 832 -16.37 61.29 -9.34
CA ARG A 832 -15.03 60.72 -9.50
C ARG A 832 -14.58 60.89 -10.95
N ALA A 833 -13.33 61.31 -11.16
CA ALA A 833 -12.78 61.42 -12.50
C ALA A 833 -12.76 60.04 -13.18
N MET A 834 -13.36 59.95 -14.36
CA MET A 834 -13.42 58.74 -15.15
C MET A 834 -12.08 58.48 -15.81
N ARG A 835 -11.73 57.20 -15.90
CA ARG A 835 -10.47 56.73 -16.47
C ARG A 835 -10.73 55.60 -17.43
N TRP A 836 -9.91 55.53 -18.47
CA TRP A 836 -9.97 54.50 -19.50
C TRP A 836 -8.73 53.61 -19.40
N LYS A 837 -8.90 52.30 -19.49
CA LYS A 837 -7.79 51.35 -19.53
C LYS A 837 -7.95 50.44 -20.75
N PRO A 838 -6.99 50.45 -21.71
CA PRO A 838 -7.01 49.50 -22.80
C PRO A 838 -7.00 48.07 -22.25
N SER A 839 -7.84 47.21 -22.83
CA SER A 839 -7.90 45.80 -22.47
C SER A 839 -8.23 44.99 -23.72
N LEU A 840 -7.25 44.23 -24.20
CA LEU A 840 -7.41 43.42 -25.41
C LEU A 840 -8.46 42.34 -25.19
N GLU A 841 -8.49 41.74 -23.99
CA GLU A 841 -9.44 40.71 -23.59
C GLU A 841 -10.89 41.23 -23.53
N ASP A 842 -11.08 42.51 -23.16
CA ASP A 842 -12.39 43.14 -23.14
C ASP A 842 -12.80 43.74 -24.50
N TRP A 843 -11.85 43.90 -25.43
CA TRP A 843 -12.14 44.44 -26.76
C TRP A 843 -13.04 43.49 -27.54
N THR A 844 -14.28 43.91 -27.81
CA THR A 844 -15.34 43.05 -28.33
C THR A 844 -14.96 42.21 -29.56
N PRO A 845 -14.26 42.75 -30.58
CA PRO A 845 -13.81 41.95 -31.72
C PRO A 845 -12.86 40.81 -31.32
N TYR A 846 -11.93 41.08 -30.39
CA TYR A 846 -11.00 40.07 -29.91
C TYR A 846 -11.71 39.04 -29.04
N LYS A 847 -12.60 39.47 -28.13
CA LYS A 847 -13.41 38.58 -27.31
C LYS A 847 -14.26 37.63 -28.16
N LYS A 848 -14.97 38.14 -29.17
CA LYS A 848 -15.75 37.31 -30.11
C LYS A 848 -14.87 36.33 -30.88
N MET A 849 -13.73 36.79 -31.37
CA MET A 849 -12.78 35.91 -32.06
C MET A 849 -12.30 34.78 -31.13
N GLN A 850 -12.03 35.08 -29.85
CA GLN A 850 -11.66 34.05 -28.87
C GLN A 850 -12.83 33.12 -28.54
N GLU A 851 -14.03 33.65 -28.34
CA GLU A 851 -15.24 32.85 -28.07
C GLU A 851 -15.59 31.92 -29.24
N GLU A 852 -15.52 32.41 -30.48
CA GLU A 852 -15.75 31.62 -31.70
C GLU A 852 -14.68 30.52 -31.87
N ARG A 853 -13.42 30.82 -31.54
CA ARG A 853 -12.33 29.82 -31.52
C ARG A 853 -12.55 28.78 -30.42
N GLU A 854 -12.86 29.21 -29.20
CA GLU A 854 -13.15 28.31 -28.09
C GLU A 854 -14.38 27.43 -28.36
N GLU A 855 -15.41 27.97 -29.01
CA GLU A 855 -16.59 27.21 -29.40
C GLU A 855 -16.26 26.20 -30.50
N HIS A 856 -15.47 26.60 -31.50
CA HIS A 856 -14.94 25.68 -32.51
C HIS A 856 -14.09 24.58 -31.89
N GLU A 857 -13.21 24.91 -30.94
CA GLU A 857 -12.38 23.95 -30.21
C GLU A 857 -13.17 23.04 -29.28
N ARG A 858 -14.17 23.57 -28.56
CA ARG A 858 -15.11 22.77 -27.76
C ARG A 858 -15.82 21.79 -28.68
N ASN A 859 -16.28 22.23 -29.84
CA ASN A 859 -16.93 21.39 -30.83
C ASN A 859 -15.98 20.36 -31.47
N GLU A 860 -14.71 20.69 -31.69
CA GLU A 860 -13.67 19.78 -32.18
C GLU A 860 -13.23 18.76 -31.13
N LEU A 861 -13.10 19.16 -29.86
CA LEU A 861 -12.83 18.27 -28.73
C LEU A 861 -14.04 17.36 -28.49
N GLN A 862 -15.26 17.87 -28.56
CA GLN A 862 -16.50 17.08 -28.44
C GLN A 862 -16.66 16.12 -29.63
N ARG A 863 -16.35 16.54 -30.86
CA ARG A 863 -16.34 15.68 -32.07
C ARG A 863 -15.20 14.66 -32.06
N GLY A 864 -14.03 15.02 -31.53
CA GLY A 864 -12.90 14.14 -31.30
C GLY A 864 -13.17 13.12 -30.18
N GLN A 865 -14.00 13.48 -29.20
CA GLN A 865 -14.51 12.59 -28.15
C GLN A 865 -15.50 11.56 -28.72
N ASP A 866 -16.30 11.90 -29.73
CA ASP A 866 -17.22 10.96 -30.38
C ASP A 866 -16.51 9.85 -31.21
N ILE A 867 -15.22 10.01 -31.51
CA ILE A 867 -14.46 9.07 -32.33
C ILE A 867 -13.43 8.32 -31.46
N ARG A 868 -13.86 7.14 -31.00
CA ARG A 868 -13.08 6.06 -30.36
C ARG A 868 -12.75 6.23 -28.87
N GLY A 869 -12.10 7.31 -28.42
CA GLY A 869 -11.57 7.38 -27.04
C GLY A 869 -12.61 7.34 -25.90
N PHE A 870 -13.72 8.06 -26.03
CA PHE A 870 -14.75 8.15 -24.98
C PHE A 870 -15.63 6.90 -24.93
N LYS A 871 -16.08 6.39 -26.09
CA LYS A 871 -16.87 5.15 -26.19
C LYS A 871 -16.07 3.92 -25.80
N ASP A 872 -14.78 3.85 -26.12
CA ASP A 872 -13.96 2.68 -25.79
C ASP A 872 -13.65 2.63 -24.29
N LYS A 873 -13.41 3.78 -23.63
CA LYS A 873 -13.24 3.85 -22.17
C LYS A 873 -14.55 3.61 -21.41
N HIS A 874 -15.68 4.14 -21.88
CA HIS A 874 -16.99 3.86 -21.29
C HIS A 874 -17.42 2.40 -21.53
N ARG A 875 -17.17 1.85 -22.72
CA ARG A 875 -17.43 0.44 -23.02
C ARG A 875 -16.53 -0.47 -22.18
N ALA A 876 -15.25 -0.14 -22.00
CA ALA A 876 -14.37 -0.88 -21.09
C ALA A 876 -14.87 -0.82 -19.64
N LEU A 877 -15.32 0.35 -19.17
CA LEU A 877 -15.93 0.53 -17.84
C LEU A 877 -17.23 -0.29 -17.69
N ASP A 878 -18.12 -0.24 -18.67
CA ASP A 878 -19.39 -0.97 -18.66
C ASP A 878 -19.20 -2.49 -18.82
N GLU A 879 -18.25 -2.93 -19.65
CA GLU A 879 -17.93 -4.35 -19.84
C GLU A 879 -17.21 -4.96 -18.65
N GLN A 880 -16.31 -4.20 -18.00
CA GLN A 880 -15.65 -4.63 -16.78
C GLN A 880 -16.61 -4.56 -15.60
N TYR A 881 -17.50 -3.55 -15.52
CA TYR A 881 -18.57 -3.51 -14.54
C TYR A 881 -19.58 -4.64 -14.71
N LYS A 882 -19.97 -4.98 -15.95
CA LYS A 882 -20.82 -6.15 -16.22
C LYS A 882 -20.12 -7.44 -15.81
N ARG A 883 -18.83 -7.61 -16.10
CA ARG A 883 -18.04 -8.75 -15.60
C ARG A 883 -18.04 -8.81 -14.06
N LEU A 884 -17.72 -7.71 -13.39
CA LEU A 884 -17.64 -7.63 -11.94
C LEU A 884 -19.00 -7.72 -11.24
N HIS A 885 -20.08 -7.29 -11.89
CA HIS A 885 -21.47 -7.46 -11.45
C HIS A 885 -21.92 -8.91 -11.62
N ASN A 886 -21.62 -9.53 -12.77
CA ASN A 886 -21.91 -10.94 -13.01
C ASN A 886 -21.14 -11.85 -12.04
N GLU A 887 -19.86 -11.55 -11.78
CA GLU A 887 -19.08 -12.25 -10.75
C GLU A 887 -19.63 -12.04 -9.32
N ARG A 888 -20.34 -10.93 -9.07
CA ARG A 888 -21.06 -10.66 -7.82
C ARG A 888 -22.31 -11.52 -7.73
N MET A 889 -23.08 -11.61 -8.82
CA MET A 889 -24.34 -12.36 -8.91
C MET A 889 -24.12 -13.88 -8.94
N ASP A 890 -23.07 -14.35 -9.62
CA ASP A 890 -22.70 -15.77 -9.67
C ASP A 890 -22.15 -16.25 -8.31
N ARG A 891 -21.48 -15.38 -7.55
CA ARG A 891 -21.05 -15.69 -6.18
C ARG A 891 -22.18 -15.67 -5.15
N VAL A 892 -23.21 -14.84 -5.33
CA VAL A 892 -24.42 -14.91 -4.48
C VAL A 892 -25.19 -16.21 -4.73
N LYS A 893 -25.16 -16.75 -5.96
CA LYS A 893 -25.69 -18.10 -6.24
C LYS A 893 -24.85 -19.21 -5.60
N ASN A 894 -23.52 -19.09 -5.62
CA ASN A 894 -22.63 -20.12 -5.07
C ASN A 894 -22.45 -20.06 -3.55
N TYR A 895 -22.75 -18.94 -2.89
CA TYR A 895 -22.79 -18.86 -1.42
C TYR A 895 -23.99 -19.60 -0.81
N PHE A 896 -24.98 -19.99 -1.62
CA PHE A 896 -26.15 -20.79 -1.23
C PHE A 896 -26.20 -22.16 -1.92
N SER A 897 -25.13 -22.62 -2.56
CA SER A 897 -25.04 -23.99 -3.09
C SER A 897 -23.84 -24.73 -2.52
N TRP A 898 -24.03 -25.35 -1.36
CA TRP A 898 -23.22 -26.51 -0.97
C TRP A 898 -24.04 -27.77 -1.24
N SER A 899 -23.81 -28.39 -2.40
CA SER A 899 -23.78 -29.84 -2.65
C SER A 899 -23.94 -30.12 -4.15
N THR A 900 -22.85 -30.57 -4.77
CA THR A 900 -22.77 -31.81 -5.55
C THR A 900 -21.36 -31.92 -6.12
N GLU A 901 -20.46 -32.49 -5.33
CA GLU A 901 -19.45 -33.46 -5.78
C GLU A 901 -19.11 -34.38 -4.61
#